data_AF-A0A0U3DCT2-F1
#
_entry.id   AF-A0A0U3DCT2-F1
#
_cell.length_a   1.000
_cell.length_b   1.000
_cell.length_c   1.000
_cell.angle_alpha   90.00
_cell.angle_beta   90.00
_cell.angle_gamma   90.00
#
_symmetry.space_group_name_H-M   'P 1'
#
loop_
_entity.id
_entity.type
_entity.pdbx_description
1 polymer ?
#
loop_
_entity_poly.entity_id
_entity_poly.type
_entity_poly.pdbx_seq_one_letter_code
_entity_poly.pdbx_strand_id
1 'polypeptide(L)'
;MQHRLLPLSLAVSAALLLAACASGPQQPAQQAQTLPPAMNKLLGAQEAAGLSRAEGLRRIAARSGLSVEELQQQPSRLEPIAQDLLARFERDTQALITSAQASGQPEAMALALPLLDAPGRFYAWTQFADMAQAPFSTSHITAVTAAAPGTQGQQRGSLEHEVPFSGPEVKAANATPTDLAARYAMSDPSLGHGQQVARVVTAAAQCPQLLVDGRPQPMQVRAPAVRGVASNSAAQTGDKRQTIGADFELLTCEATLPPAAQVVGVGGQRLALRPPQAQINRVVVVGDTGCRVQGPNAFGSGKPGAPLQDCSDESDWPWRRIARAAASFNPDLIIHNGDIHYREGLPKGTEPGQPQPNEARVAAYMDTITYGWKSWEADFFRPAGALLAAAPWAITRGNHELCDRAGAGWYRFLDYRRFPAQEPQYSPDYDAAICSNATDPLLVRLGDLQLILMDVGGLADAPGRGRNQGWTNGDHLRTARQLTAVARDGTTQSASVSWLVTHKPLFAFYSGGPKVTSSTWQFQKALQPGVESFGAGNGELPANLQMVHSGHIHGWMMISHPAQTGLPTQYLIGNSGQALEGFHFGARGDKPYQAAAPEAQANDIATQDRRWPWHDAPWSFRLPNGVMAQPDAFSSSPVIDAGSKNAHSEEFGFVVFDRITGSSNWTARMFDPQRQLLRTCTTEGKRTRCEAPAK
;
A
#
# COMPACT_ATOMS: atom_id res chain seq x y z
N MET A 1 -1.91 -93.58 -5.50
CA MET A 1 -1.26 -94.53 -6.44
C MET A 1 -0.38 -93.71 -7.40
N GLN A 2 0.76 -94.27 -7.86
CA GLN A 2 1.36 -94.22 -9.23
C GLN A 2 1.30 -92.89 -10.05
N HIS A 3 2.30 -92.41 -10.80
CA HIS A 3 3.70 -92.74 -11.19
C HIS A 3 4.20 -91.56 -12.10
N ARG A 4 5.46 -91.26 -12.50
CA ARG A 4 6.88 -91.68 -12.29
C ARG A 4 7.74 -90.41 -12.58
N LEU A 5 8.73 -90.01 -11.78
CA LEU A 5 10.15 -90.43 -11.70
C LEU A 5 11.07 -90.06 -12.90
N LEU A 6 11.99 -89.09 -12.66
CA LEU A 6 13.38 -88.95 -13.20
C LEU A 6 13.53 -88.62 -14.71
N PRO A 7 14.69 -88.14 -15.24
CA PRO A 7 16.10 -88.15 -14.78
C PRO A 7 16.52 -86.94 -13.91
N LEU A 8 17.68 -86.84 -13.24
CA LEU A 8 19.01 -87.50 -13.27
C LEU A 8 20.10 -86.85 -14.19
N SER A 9 20.94 -86.02 -13.56
CA SER A 9 22.37 -85.73 -13.85
C SER A 9 22.96 -85.88 -15.27
N LEU A 10 23.50 -84.78 -15.81
CA LEU A 10 24.82 -84.58 -16.46
C LEU A 10 24.85 -83.14 -17.05
N ALA A 11 25.96 -82.43 -17.28
CA ALA A 11 27.23 -82.27 -16.56
C ALA A 11 28.05 -81.17 -17.28
N VAL A 12 28.96 -80.48 -16.57
CA VAL A 12 30.15 -79.78 -17.12
C VAL A 12 29.93 -78.70 -18.21
N SER A 13 30.19 -77.44 -17.81
CA SER A 13 30.72 -76.33 -18.62
C SER A 13 29.96 -75.83 -19.88
N ALA A 14 29.26 -74.68 -19.73
CA ALA A 14 29.44 -73.50 -20.60
C ALA A 14 28.61 -72.28 -20.14
N ALA A 15 29.19 -71.39 -19.29
CA ALA A 15 28.87 -69.94 -19.22
C ALA A 15 29.65 -69.24 -18.09
N LEU A 16 30.80 -68.65 -18.39
CA LEU A 16 31.35 -67.56 -17.56
C LEU A 16 30.73 -66.25 -18.06
N LEU A 17 29.68 -65.74 -17.42
CA LEU A 17 29.25 -64.34 -17.46
C LEU A 17 28.11 -64.07 -16.44
N LEU A 18 28.15 -62.89 -15.81
CA LEU A 18 27.03 -62.24 -15.09
C LEU A 18 26.43 -62.98 -13.87
N ALA A 19 27.23 -63.11 -12.80
CA ALA A 19 26.72 -63.41 -11.44
C ALA A 19 27.39 -62.54 -10.35
N ALA A 20 27.73 -61.29 -10.68
CA ALA A 20 28.43 -60.36 -9.78
C ALA A 20 27.71 -58.98 -9.72
N CYS A 21 26.44 -58.99 -9.32
CA CYS A 21 25.65 -57.78 -9.03
C CYS A 21 24.45 -58.13 -8.13
N ALA A 22 24.68 -58.32 -6.83
CA ALA A 22 23.63 -58.61 -5.83
C ALA A 22 23.70 -57.68 -4.60
N SER A 23 24.44 -56.58 -4.70
CA SER A 23 24.41 -55.47 -3.75
C SER A 23 23.46 -54.39 -4.28
N GLY A 24 22.17 -54.50 -3.93
CA GLY A 24 21.21 -53.42 -4.19
C GLY A 24 21.69 -52.12 -3.51
N PRO A 25 21.46 -50.94 -4.10
CA PRO A 25 21.91 -49.69 -3.51
C PRO A 25 21.24 -49.51 -2.15
N GLN A 26 22.04 -49.43 -1.09
CA GLN A 26 21.58 -48.88 0.17
C GLN A 26 21.01 -47.49 -0.13
N GLN A 27 19.77 -47.22 0.27
CA GLN A 27 19.29 -45.84 0.31
C GLN A 27 20.31 -45.04 1.13
N PRO A 28 20.85 -43.93 0.61
CA PRO A 28 21.80 -43.13 1.37
C PRO A 28 21.09 -42.70 2.65
N ALA A 29 21.67 -43.05 3.79
CA ALA A 29 21.17 -42.59 5.09
C ALA A 29 21.00 -41.07 5.00
N GLN A 30 19.78 -40.57 5.26
CA GLN A 30 19.48 -39.16 5.14
C GLN A 30 20.49 -38.39 6.00
N GLN A 31 21.43 -37.70 5.35
CA GLN A 31 22.35 -36.82 6.05
C GLN A 31 21.49 -35.79 6.77
N ALA A 32 21.48 -35.82 8.10
CA ALA A 32 20.71 -34.93 8.93
C ALA A 32 21.30 -33.51 8.81
N GLN A 33 20.89 -32.81 7.75
CA GLN A 33 21.39 -31.48 7.43
C GLN A 33 20.97 -30.54 8.56
N THR A 34 21.98 -30.04 9.26
CA THR A 34 21.79 -29.17 10.41
C THR A 34 21.34 -27.81 9.94
N LEU A 35 20.19 -27.35 10.43
CA LEU A 35 19.80 -25.94 10.33
C LEU A 35 20.93 -25.03 10.86
N PRO A 36 21.01 -23.76 10.42
CA PRO A 36 21.97 -22.81 10.97
C PRO A 36 21.84 -22.69 12.50
N PRO A 37 22.92 -22.44 13.26
CA PRO A 37 22.94 -22.64 14.72
C PRO A 37 21.84 -21.91 15.49
N ALA A 38 21.52 -20.66 15.12
CA ALA A 38 20.45 -19.89 15.76
C ALA A 38 19.06 -20.52 15.52
N MET A 39 18.83 -21.07 14.33
CA MET A 39 17.58 -21.75 13.95
C MET A 39 17.46 -23.13 14.60
N ASN A 40 18.56 -23.86 14.76
CA ASN A 40 18.60 -25.08 15.55
C ASN A 40 18.29 -24.80 17.04
N LYS A 41 18.79 -23.69 17.61
CA LYS A 41 18.44 -23.27 18.98
C LYS A 41 16.95 -22.90 19.11
N LEU A 42 16.39 -22.20 18.12
CA LEU A 42 14.97 -21.85 18.07
C LEU A 42 14.06 -23.09 17.91
N LEU A 43 14.46 -24.06 17.07
CA LEU A 43 13.77 -25.33 16.92
C LEU A 43 13.83 -26.17 18.21
N GLY A 44 14.98 -26.22 18.88
CA GLY A 44 15.11 -26.87 20.19
C GLY A 44 14.23 -26.22 21.26
N ALA A 45 13.98 -24.90 21.20
CA ALA A 45 13.01 -24.23 22.06
C ALA A 45 11.56 -24.60 21.71
N GLN A 46 11.22 -24.77 20.43
CA GLN A 46 9.91 -25.31 20.03
C GLN A 46 9.70 -26.74 20.56
N GLU A 47 10.72 -27.59 20.43
CA GLU A 47 10.70 -28.99 20.87
C GLU A 47 10.61 -29.10 22.40
N ALA A 48 11.36 -28.27 23.15
CA ALA A 48 11.27 -28.18 24.61
C ALA A 48 9.91 -27.64 25.11
N ALA A 49 9.22 -26.83 24.30
CA ALA A 49 7.85 -26.38 24.54
C ALA A 49 6.78 -27.44 24.15
N GLY A 50 7.19 -28.66 23.77
CA GLY A 50 6.30 -29.79 23.49
C GLY A 50 5.85 -29.93 22.04
N LEU A 51 6.38 -29.13 21.09
CA LEU A 51 6.07 -29.32 19.67
C LEU A 51 6.87 -30.47 19.06
N SER A 52 6.26 -31.14 18.08
CA SER A 52 7.00 -32.04 17.19
C SER A 52 7.98 -31.24 16.31
N ARG A 53 9.11 -31.86 15.96
CA ARG A 53 10.12 -31.27 15.05
C ARG A 53 9.53 -30.77 13.73
N ALA A 54 8.59 -31.53 13.17
CA ALA A 54 7.90 -31.19 11.93
C ALA A 54 6.94 -29.99 12.07
N GLU A 55 6.44 -29.70 13.28
CA GLU A 55 5.66 -28.49 13.53
C GLU A 55 6.54 -27.28 13.83
N GLY A 56 7.63 -27.46 14.59
CA GLY A 56 8.65 -26.43 14.75
C GLY A 56 9.21 -25.95 13.41
N LEU A 57 9.54 -26.89 12.49
CA LEU A 57 9.97 -26.58 11.12
C LEU A 57 8.91 -25.77 10.34
N ARG A 58 7.62 -26.17 10.39
CA ARG A 58 6.53 -25.42 9.72
C ARG A 58 6.37 -23.99 10.26
N ARG A 59 6.48 -23.81 11.58
CA ARG A 59 6.40 -22.49 12.23
C ARG A 59 7.62 -21.62 11.89
N ILE A 60 8.82 -22.19 11.85
CA ILE A 60 10.05 -21.47 11.42
C ILE A 60 9.95 -21.08 9.94
N ALA A 61 9.56 -22.00 9.05
CA ALA A 61 9.43 -21.75 7.61
C ALA A 61 8.50 -20.56 7.32
N ALA A 62 7.32 -20.54 7.94
CA ALA A 62 6.39 -19.42 7.82
C ALA A 62 6.95 -18.08 8.32
N ARG A 63 7.81 -18.09 9.35
CA ARG A 63 8.43 -16.87 9.92
C ARG A 63 9.63 -16.36 9.12
N SER A 64 10.36 -17.25 8.44
CA SER A 64 11.45 -16.88 7.53
C SER A 64 10.99 -16.50 6.13
N GLY A 65 9.72 -16.77 5.77
CA GLY A 65 9.23 -16.61 4.40
C GLY A 65 9.73 -17.72 3.48
N LEU A 66 9.94 -18.92 4.01
CA LEU A 66 10.44 -20.10 3.32
C LEU A 66 9.44 -21.27 3.37
N SER A 67 9.66 -22.30 2.57
CA SER A 67 8.97 -23.59 2.66
C SER A 67 9.71 -24.56 3.59
N VAL A 68 9.09 -25.68 3.97
CA VAL A 68 9.75 -26.71 4.77
C VAL A 68 10.81 -27.45 3.95
N GLU A 69 10.54 -27.62 2.66
CA GLU A 69 11.41 -28.23 1.66
C GLU A 69 12.63 -27.34 1.37
N GLU A 70 12.46 -26.00 1.35
CA GLU A 70 13.58 -25.05 1.33
C GLU A 70 14.42 -25.18 2.62
N LEU A 71 13.81 -25.21 3.82
CA LEU A 71 14.53 -25.40 5.09
C LEU A 71 15.26 -26.75 5.23
N GLN A 72 14.90 -27.75 4.44
CA GLN A 72 15.52 -29.09 4.43
C GLN A 72 16.63 -29.24 3.38
N GLN A 73 16.91 -28.21 2.58
CA GLN A 73 17.98 -28.22 1.58
C GLN A 73 19.29 -27.65 2.13
N GLN A 74 20.39 -28.03 1.47
CA GLN A 74 21.69 -27.38 1.68
C GLN A 74 21.58 -25.90 1.24
N PRO A 75 22.03 -24.92 2.04
CA PRO A 75 21.90 -23.50 1.67
C PRO A 75 22.50 -23.15 0.30
N SER A 76 23.54 -23.85 -0.14
CA SER A 76 24.16 -23.72 -1.47
C SER A 76 23.33 -24.26 -2.64
N ARG A 77 22.18 -24.89 -2.39
CA ARG A 77 21.22 -25.37 -3.39
C ARG A 77 19.92 -24.56 -3.44
N LEU A 78 19.72 -23.66 -2.48
CA LEU A 78 18.55 -22.78 -2.47
C LEU A 78 18.64 -21.77 -3.62
N GLU A 79 17.47 -21.38 -4.16
CA GLU A 79 17.38 -20.23 -5.05
C GLU A 79 17.82 -18.93 -4.36
N PRO A 80 18.36 -17.92 -5.07
CA PRO A 80 18.96 -16.72 -4.45
C PRO A 80 18.03 -15.97 -3.48
N ILE A 81 16.72 -15.92 -3.77
CA ILE A 81 15.72 -15.30 -2.88
C ILE A 81 15.63 -16.07 -1.55
N ALA A 82 15.64 -17.40 -1.59
CA ALA A 82 15.59 -18.24 -0.40
C ALA A 82 16.91 -18.20 0.39
N GLN A 83 18.08 -18.08 -0.27
CA GLN A 83 19.36 -17.85 0.39
C GLN A 83 19.36 -16.54 1.20
N ASP A 84 18.94 -15.43 0.58
CA ASP A 84 18.88 -14.11 1.23
C ASP A 84 17.91 -14.11 2.42
N LEU A 85 16.72 -14.71 2.27
CA LEU A 85 15.72 -14.81 3.34
C LEU A 85 16.20 -15.69 4.51
N LEU A 86 16.82 -16.84 4.23
CA LEU A 86 17.42 -17.72 5.24
C LEU A 86 18.50 -16.97 6.04
N ALA A 87 19.44 -16.34 5.33
CA ALA A 87 20.54 -15.61 5.95
C ALA A 87 20.06 -14.39 6.76
N ARG A 88 18.98 -13.71 6.32
CA ARG A 88 18.36 -12.64 7.11
C ARG A 88 17.73 -13.18 8.39
N PHE A 89 16.94 -14.24 8.29
CA PHE A 89 16.25 -14.84 9.44
C PHE A 89 17.23 -15.39 10.48
N GLU A 90 18.35 -15.98 10.06
CA GLU A 90 19.42 -16.39 10.98
C GLU A 90 20.02 -15.18 11.72
N ARG A 91 20.43 -14.13 11.00
CA ARG A 91 20.99 -12.90 11.60
C ARG A 91 20.02 -12.27 12.62
N ASP A 92 18.75 -12.18 12.25
CA ASP A 92 17.70 -11.61 13.10
C ASP A 92 17.49 -12.44 14.37
N THR A 93 17.42 -13.76 14.24
CA THR A 93 17.28 -14.70 15.36
C THR A 93 18.51 -14.63 16.29
N GLN A 94 19.72 -14.63 15.72
CA GLN A 94 20.96 -14.57 16.50
C GLN A 94 21.13 -13.24 17.23
N ALA A 95 20.77 -12.11 16.61
CA ALA A 95 20.82 -10.81 17.25
C ALA A 95 19.88 -10.72 18.47
N LEU A 96 18.67 -11.28 18.36
CA LEU A 96 17.70 -11.34 19.47
C LEU A 96 18.21 -12.23 20.61
N ILE A 97 18.77 -13.40 20.29
CA ILE A 97 19.41 -14.30 21.27
C ILE A 97 20.56 -13.60 21.99
N THR A 98 21.49 -12.96 21.26
CA THR A 98 22.66 -12.28 21.84
C THR A 98 22.25 -11.14 22.76
N SER A 99 21.25 -10.33 22.35
CA SER A 99 20.70 -9.24 23.18
C SER A 99 20.10 -9.77 24.49
N ALA A 100 19.32 -10.86 24.43
CA ALA A 100 18.79 -11.51 25.61
C ALA A 100 19.89 -12.08 26.53
N GLN A 101 20.93 -12.72 25.98
CA GLN A 101 22.07 -13.22 26.77
C GLN A 101 22.82 -12.08 27.48
N ALA A 102 23.03 -10.95 26.81
CA ALA A 102 23.73 -9.79 27.37
C ALA A 102 22.99 -9.14 28.56
N SER A 103 21.67 -9.32 28.67
CA SER A 103 20.88 -8.83 29.81
C SER A 103 21.12 -9.62 31.12
N GLY A 104 21.55 -10.88 31.02
CA GLY A 104 21.60 -11.82 32.14
C GLY A 104 20.23 -12.28 32.68
N GLN A 105 19.11 -11.84 32.11
CA GLN A 105 17.76 -12.12 32.63
C GLN A 105 17.14 -13.38 31.99
N PRO A 106 16.65 -14.37 32.77
CA PRO A 106 15.97 -15.55 32.22
C PRO A 106 14.73 -15.21 31.39
N GLU A 107 13.96 -14.20 31.80
CA GLU A 107 12.76 -13.73 31.10
C GLU A 107 13.10 -13.21 29.68
N ALA A 108 14.22 -12.49 29.52
CA ALA A 108 14.68 -12.03 28.22
C ALA A 108 14.94 -13.19 27.25
N MET A 109 15.44 -14.33 27.73
CA MET A 109 15.64 -15.52 26.91
C MET A 109 14.31 -16.17 26.51
N ALA A 110 13.30 -16.16 27.40
CA ALA A 110 11.95 -16.64 27.07
C ALA A 110 11.26 -15.74 26.02
N LEU A 111 11.48 -14.43 26.06
CA LEU A 111 10.97 -13.48 25.04
C LEU A 111 11.73 -13.57 23.70
N ALA A 112 13.01 -13.99 23.73
CA ALA A 112 13.83 -14.20 22.54
C ALA A 112 13.60 -15.56 21.85
N LEU A 113 13.23 -16.61 22.60
CA LEU A 113 12.98 -17.96 22.09
C LEU A 113 11.61 -18.54 22.50
N PRO A 114 10.48 -17.83 22.31
CA PRO A 114 9.16 -18.34 22.65
C PRO A 114 8.66 -19.37 21.63
N LEU A 115 7.53 -19.98 21.97
CA LEU A 115 6.70 -20.73 21.03
C LEU A 115 6.28 -19.80 19.87
N LEU A 116 6.71 -20.11 18.64
CA LEU A 116 6.37 -19.31 17.46
C LEU A 116 4.90 -19.50 17.10
N ASP A 117 4.13 -18.42 17.07
CA ASP A 117 2.72 -18.49 16.69
C ASP A 117 2.55 -18.94 15.23
N ALA A 118 1.50 -19.74 15.00
CA ALA A 118 1.13 -20.23 13.67
C ALA A 118 0.75 -19.09 12.70
N PRO A 119 0.77 -19.31 11.38
CA PRO A 119 0.24 -18.38 10.39
C PRO A 119 -1.18 -17.90 10.74
N GLY A 120 -1.53 -16.67 10.36
CA GLY A 120 -2.82 -16.05 10.68
C GLY A 120 -2.97 -15.55 12.13
N ARG A 121 -2.22 -16.10 13.09
CA ARG A 121 -2.42 -15.82 14.53
C ARG A 121 -1.54 -14.72 15.14
N PHE A 122 -0.44 -14.36 14.47
CA PHE A 122 0.49 -13.34 14.95
C PHE A 122 1.26 -12.70 13.78
N TYR A 123 1.23 -11.37 13.70
CA TYR A 123 2.02 -10.57 12.77
C TYR A 123 2.64 -9.40 13.53
N ALA A 124 3.90 -9.10 13.28
CA ALA A 124 4.61 -7.99 13.91
C ALA A 124 5.49 -7.25 12.89
N TRP A 125 5.49 -5.92 12.97
CA TRP A 125 6.26 -5.03 12.11
C TRP A 125 6.59 -3.72 12.83
N THR A 126 7.38 -2.88 12.18
CA THR A 126 7.61 -1.49 12.58
C THR A 126 7.08 -0.54 11.52
N GLN A 127 6.56 0.60 11.95
CA GLN A 127 6.16 1.68 11.06
C GLN A 127 6.40 3.04 11.71
N PHE A 128 6.28 4.09 10.92
CA PHE A 128 6.25 5.45 11.46
C PHE A 128 4.83 5.84 11.88
N ALA A 129 4.72 6.50 13.02
CA ALA A 129 3.45 6.99 13.56
C ALA A 129 3.64 8.21 14.47
N ASP A 130 2.60 9.03 14.59
CA ASP A 130 2.44 10.04 15.63
C ASP A 130 1.23 9.68 16.50
N MET A 131 1.49 9.20 17.71
CA MET A 131 0.47 8.75 18.66
C MET A 131 -0.21 9.91 19.42
N ALA A 132 0.26 11.15 19.24
CA ALA A 132 -0.39 12.36 19.74
C ALA A 132 -1.29 13.02 18.68
N GLN A 133 -0.98 12.85 17.39
CA GLN A 133 -1.80 13.37 16.28
C GLN A 133 -3.24 12.79 16.31
N ALA A 134 -4.20 13.64 15.93
CA ALA A 134 -5.62 13.33 16.01
C ALA A 134 -6.03 12.14 15.09
N PRO A 135 -7.00 11.31 15.53
CA PRO A 135 -7.50 10.15 14.77
C PRO A 135 -8.12 10.50 13.41
N PHE A 136 -8.64 11.72 13.24
CA PHE A 136 -9.21 12.23 12.00
C PHE A 136 -8.62 13.62 11.69
N SER A 137 -8.65 14.07 10.42
CA SER A 137 -8.15 15.41 10.04
C SER A 137 -8.82 16.52 10.84
N THR A 138 -8.05 17.46 11.37
CA THR A 138 -8.58 18.62 12.10
C THR A 138 -9.11 19.70 11.16
N SER A 139 -8.68 19.72 9.89
CA SER A 139 -9.22 20.62 8.85
C SER A 139 -10.54 20.09 8.32
N HIS A 140 -11.64 20.52 8.92
CA HIS A 140 -12.98 20.37 8.36
C HIS A 140 -13.29 21.51 7.39
N ILE A 141 -14.16 21.26 6.41
CA ILE A 141 -14.75 22.31 5.56
C ILE A 141 -16.24 22.34 5.86
N THR A 142 -16.64 23.11 6.88
CA THR A 142 -18.07 23.32 7.16
C THR A 142 -18.57 24.56 6.42
N ALA A 143 -19.61 24.39 5.61
CA ALA A 143 -20.32 25.50 5.00
C ALA A 143 -20.99 26.34 6.08
N VAL A 144 -20.60 27.61 6.22
CA VAL A 144 -21.26 28.57 7.11
C VAL A 144 -22.52 29.05 6.40
N THR A 145 -23.64 28.37 6.67
CA THR A 145 -24.94 28.80 6.18
C THR A 145 -25.33 30.12 6.85
N ALA A 146 -25.11 31.22 6.14
CA ALA A 146 -25.79 32.48 6.42
C ALA A 146 -27.30 32.26 6.26
N ALA A 147 -28.00 32.05 7.37
CA ALA A 147 -29.41 31.70 7.36
C ALA A 147 -30.23 32.81 6.71
N ALA A 148 -30.95 32.47 5.64
CA ALA A 148 -31.94 33.37 5.06
C ALA A 148 -33.03 33.65 6.12
N PRO A 149 -33.40 34.92 6.40
CA PRO A 149 -34.40 35.23 7.41
C PRO A 149 -35.76 34.55 7.10
N GLY A 150 -36.09 33.51 7.87
CA GLY A 150 -37.38 32.80 7.78
C GLY A 150 -37.30 31.26 7.71
N THR A 151 -36.15 30.65 7.37
CA THR A 151 -36.06 29.19 7.23
C THR A 151 -35.69 28.48 8.54
N GLN A 152 -36.68 27.99 9.29
CA GLN A 152 -36.46 26.98 10.32
C GLN A 152 -36.50 25.58 9.69
N GLY A 153 -35.34 24.90 9.64
CA GLY A 153 -35.22 23.54 9.11
C GLY A 153 -33.78 23.03 9.22
N GLN A 154 -33.60 21.72 9.47
CA GLN A 154 -32.28 21.14 9.68
C GLN A 154 -31.55 20.90 8.34
N GLN A 155 -30.38 21.52 8.17
CA GLN A 155 -29.38 21.19 7.16
C GLN A 155 -28.00 21.20 7.85
N ARG A 156 -27.51 20.03 8.26
CA ARG A 156 -26.20 19.89 8.92
C ARG A 156 -25.11 19.51 7.92
N GLY A 157 -24.38 20.50 7.43
CA GLY A 157 -22.94 20.35 7.21
C GLY A 157 -22.43 19.51 6.03
N SER A 158 -23.23 19.23 5.00
CA SER A 158 -22.71 18.71 3.72
C SER A 158 -22.50 19.85 2.72
N LEU A 159 -21.45 19.73 1.88
CA LEU A 159 -21.26 20.59 0.70
C LEU A 159 -21.93 19.99 -0.56
N GLU A 160 -23.13 19.44 -0.38
CA GLU A 160 -23.99 19.00 -1.49
C GLU A 160 -24.41 20.15 -2.41
N HIS A 161 -24.30 21.38 -1.92
CA HIS A 161 -24.38 22.59 -2.71
C HIS A 161 -23.22 23.51 -2.32
N GLU A 162 -22.31 23.75 -3.26
CA GLU A 162 -21.59 25.04 -3.27
C GLU A 162 -22.66 26.13 -3.35
N VAL A 163 -22.73 27.02 -2.36
CA VAL A 163 -23.65 28.16 -2.39
C VAL A 163 -23.18 29.08 -3.51
N PRO A 164 -23.96 29.28 -4.60
CA PRO A 164 -23.49 30.07 -5.72
C PRO A 164 -23.25 31.52 -5.31
N PHE A 165 -22.49 32.26 -6.11
CA PHE A 165 -22.48 33.74 -6.08
C PHE A 165 -23.80 34.31 -6.65
N SER A 166 -24.95 33.87 -6.12
CA SER A 166 -26.30 34.24 -6.56
C SER A 166 -26.86 35.42 -5.75
N GLY A 167 -26.13 36.53 -5.78
CA GLY A 167 -26.70 37.86 -5.61
C GLY A 167 -26.31 38.68 -6.85
N PRO A 168 -27.23 39.42 -7.50
CA PRO A 168 -27.00 40.00 -8.83
C PRO A 168 -25.87 41.04 -8.91
N GLU A 169 -25.29 41.45 -7.78
CA GLU A 169 -24.25 42.47 -7.68
C GLU A 169 -22.84 41.90 -7.38
N VAL A 170 -22.72 40.64 -6.92
CA VAL A 170 -21.43 40.06 -6.49
C VAL A 170 -20.80 39.21 -7.60
N LYS A 171 -19.96 39.84 -8.42
CA LYS A 171 -19.07 39.10 -9.34
C LYS A 171 -18.07 38.26 -8.54
N ALA A 172 -17.94 36.97 -8.86
CA ALA A 172 -17.04 36.04 -8.17
C ALA A 172 -15.57 36.49 -8.13
N ALA A 173 -15.14 37.31 -9.10
CA ALA A 173 -13.82 37.94 -9.15
C ALA A 173 -13.51 38.93 -8.00
N ASN A 174 -14.49 39.27 -7.15
CA ASN A 174 -14.33 40.24 -6.08
C ASN A 174 -14.22 39.61 -4.66
N ALA A 175 -14.22 38.28 -4.53
CA ALA A 175 -14.17 37.60 -3.23
C ALA A 175 -12.76 37.68 -2.60
N THR A 176 -12.66 38.26 -1.39
CA THR A 176 -11.39 38.31 -0.65
C THR A 176 -11.14 36.99 0.10
N PRO A 177 -9.87 36.69 0.50
CA PRO A 177 -9.58 35.59 1.43
C PRO A 177 -10.39 35.68 2.74
N THR A 178 -10.72 36.88 3.20
CA THR A 178 -11.55 37.12 4.39
C THR A 178 -13.00 36.68 4.18
N ASP A 179 -13.59 36.97 3.01
CA ASP A 179 -14.96 36.54 2.67
C ASP A 179 -15.09 35.02 2.60
N LEU A 180 -14.00 34.34 2.24
CA LEU A 180 -13.92 32.88 2.14
C LEU A 180 -13.73 32.24 3.52
N ALA A 181 -12.85 32.79 4.36
CA ALA A 181 -12.71 32.36 5.76
C ALA A 181 -14.01 32.60 6.58
N ALA A 182 -14.83 33.58 6.20
CA ALA A 182 -16.16 33.82 6.78
C ALA A 182 -17.25 32.86 6.27
N ARG A 183 -17.06 32.23 5.09
CA ARG A 183 -18.03 31.29 4.47
C ARG A 183 -17.69 29.82 4.69
N TYR A 184 -16.41 29.51 4.84
CA TYR A 184 -15.89 28.19 5.16
C TYR A 184 -15.08 28.29 6.44
N ALA A 185 -15.66 27.84 7.55
CA ALA A 185 -14.90 27.70 8.79
C ALA A 185 -13.91 26.53 8.61
N MET A 186 -12.67 26.87 8.28
CA MET A 186 -11.59 25.92 8.04
C MET A 186 -10.45 26.17 9.03
N SER A 187 -10.29 25.24 9.97
CA SER A 187 -9.11 25.07 10.81
C SER A 187 -7.86 24.80 9.97
N ASP A 188 -6.70 25.28 10.44
CA ASP A 188 -5.41 24.82 9.93
C ASP A 188 -5.23 23.31 10.17
N PRO A 189 -4.54 22.60 9.26
CA PRO A 189 -4.33 21.17 9.41
C PRO A 189 -3.31 20.89 10.51
N SER A 190 -3.51 19.82 11.27
CA SER A 190 -2.42 19.27 12.08
C SER A 190 -1.33 18.70 11.17
N LEU A 191 -0.08 18.75 11.61
CA LEU A 191 1.02 18.00 11.01
C LEU A 191 1.56 17.07 12.11
N GLY A 192 1.59 15.77 11.86
CA GLY A 192 2.20 14.81 12.78
C GLY A 192 3.69 14.67 12.51
N HIS A 193 4.48 14.40 13.55
CA HIS A 193 5.92 14.13 13.42
C HIS A 193 6.21 12.67 13.78
N GLY A 194 6.48 11.87 12.75
CA GLY A 194 6.51 10.41 12.84
C GLY A 194 7.75 9.86 13.51
N GLN A 195 7.54 9.07 14.56
CA GLN A 195 8.55 8.24 15.23
C GLN A 195 8.27 6.75 14.98
N GLN A 196 9.25 5.88 15.23
CA GLN A 196 9.05 4.44 15.08
C GLN A 196 8.13 3.88 16.17
N VAL A 197 7.11 3.13 15.76
CA VAL A 197 6.30 2.27 16.62
C VAL A 197 6.47 0.81 16.21
N ALA A 198 6.47 -0.09 17.19
CA ALA A 198 6.19 -1.50 16.93
C ALA A 198 4.68 -1.71 16.89
N ARG A 199 4.19 -2.51 15.95
CA ARG A 199 2.82 -3.00 15.92
C ARG A 199 2.78 -4.52 15.88
N VAL A 200 1.77 -5.07 16.53
CA VAL A 200 1.45 -6.50 16.56
C VAL A 200 -0.04 -6.67 16.32
N VAL A 201 -0.42 -7.62 15.47
CA VAL A 201 -1.77 -8.23 15.49
C VAL A 201 -1.65 -9.62 16.07
N THR A 202 -2.48 -9.99 17.04
CA THR A 202 -2.36 -11.27 17.77
C THR A 202 -3.68 -11.89 18.22
N ALA A 203 -3.70 -13.23 18.25
CA ALA A 203 -4.74 -14.04 18.88
C ALA A 203 -4.56 -14.22 20.41
N ALA A 204 -3.59 -13.55 21.03
CA ALA A 204 -3.41 -13.55 22.48
C ALA A 204 -4.46 -12.68 23.18
N ALA A 205 -4.89 -13.10 24.38
CA ALA A 205 -5.89 -12.37 25.18
C ALA A 205 -5.38 -11.06 25.79
N GLN A 206 -4.07 -10.79 25.68
CA GLN A 206 -3.38 -9.59 26.15
C GLN A 206 -2.26 -9.26 25.16
N CYS A 207 -1.85 -7.99 25.10
CA CYS A 207 -0.72 -7.59 24.26
C CYS A 207 0.60 -8.21 24.76
N PRO A 208 1.47 -8.71 23.86
CA PRO A 208 2.74 -9.31 24.24
C PRO A 208 3.72 -8.26 24.79
N GLN A 209 4.74 -8.74 25.52
CA GLN A 209 5.90 -7.92 25.86
C GLN A 209 6.83 -7.81 24.66
N LEU A 210 7.33 -6.60 24.40
CA LEU A 210 8.53 -6.39 23.60
C LEU A 210 9.76 -6.78 24.44
N LEU A 211 10.80 -7.28 23.77
CA LEU A 211 12.15 -7.28 24.28
C LEU A 211 12.90 -6.12 23.62
N VAL A 212 13.27 -5.09 24.40
CA VAL A 212 13.99 -3.90 23.94
C VAL A 212 15.37 -3.88 24.60
N ASP A 213 16.42 -4.06 23.80
CA ASP A 213 17.82 -4.17 24.23
C ASP A 213 18.02 -5.10 25.43
N GLY A 214 17.34 -6.25 25.39
CA GLY A 214 17.39 -7.28 26.43
C GLY A 214 16.47 -7.07 27.64
N ARG A 215 15.60 -6.05 27.63
CA ARG A 215 14.64 -5.76 28.72
C ARG A 215 13.18 -5.93 28.28
N PRO A 216 12.29 -6.51 29.09
CA PRO A 216 10.85 -6.50 28.83
C PRO A 216 10.28 -5.07 28.79
N GLN A 217 9.41 -4.78 27.83
CA GLN A 217 8.62 -3.54 27.74
C GLN A 217 7.17 -3.87 27.31
N PRO A 218 6.14 -3.37 28.02
CA PRO A 218 4.75 -3.67 27.67
C PRO A 218 4.32 -2.95 26.38
N MET A 219 3.50 -3.63 25.58
CA MET A 219 2.71 -3.01 24.51
C MET A 219 1.32 -2.59 25.01
N GLN A 220 0.75 -1.55 24.41
CA GLN A 220 -0.61 -1.09 24.69
C GLN A 220 -1.59 -1.69 23.68
N VAL A 221 -2.86 -1.83 24.06
CA VAL A 221 -3.93 -2.18 23.10
C VAL A 221 -4.17 -0.96 22.20
N ARG A 222 -3.93 -1.12 20.90
CA ARG A 222 -4.37 -0.13 19.89
C ARG A 222 -5.86 -0.25 19.66
N ALA A 223 -6.32 -1.48 19.38
CA ALA A 223 -7.70 -1.79 19.08
C ALA A 223 -8.05 -3.20 19.63
N PRO A 224 -9.13 -3.35 20.41
CA PRO A 224 -9.53 -4.63 21.01
C PRO A 224 -10.10 -5.58 19.94
N ALA A 225 -10.16 -6.89 20.20
CA ALA A 225 -10.91 -7.80 19.33
C ALA A 225 -12.42 -7.42 19.33
N VAL A 226 -13.05 -7.42 18.16
CA VAL A 226 -14.45 -7.02 17.96
C VAL A 226 -15.10 -7.83 16.85
N ARG A 227 -16.42 -8.00 16.89
CA ARG A 227 -17.23 -8.66 15.86
C ARG A 227 -18.42 -7.80 15.45
N GLY A 228 -18.90 -8.00 14.23
CA GLY A 228 -20.10 -7.33 13.70
C GLY A 228 -19.93 -5.82 13.41
N VAL A 229 -18.72 -5.34 13.15
CA VAL A 229 -18.46 -3.92 12.83
C VAL A 229 -19.19 -3.58 11.52
N ALA A 230 -20.07 -2.58 11.55
CA ALA A 230 -20.89 -2.24 10.39
C ALA A 230 -20.01 -1.88 9.18
N SER A 231 -20.23 -2.56 8.07
CA SER A 231 -19.46 -2.42 6.82
C SER A 231 -20.41 -2.34 5.62
N ASN A 232 -19.94 -1.73 4.54
CA ASN A 232 -20.73 -1.55 3.32
C ASN A 232 -21.13 -2.91 2.72
N SER A 233 -22.41 -3.11 2.39
CA SER A 233 -22.91 -4.33 1.77
C SER A 233 -23.19 -4.22 0.27
N ALA A 234 -22.96 -3.06 -0.35
CA ALA A 234 -23.37 -2.79 -1.74
C ALA A 234 -22.77 -3.76 -2.76
N ALA A 235 -21.58 -4.29 -2.52
CA ALA A 235 -20.89 -5.24 -3.40
C ALA A 235 -21.30 -6.72 -3.14
N GLN A 236 -22.10 -7.00 -2.11
CA GLN A 236 -22.65 -8.31 -1.74
C GLN A 236 -24.16 -8.39 -1.96
N THR A 237 -24.88 -7.27 -1.83
CA THR A 237 -26.35 -7.20 -1.78
C THR A 237 -26.96 -6.30 -2.86
N GLY A 238 -26.15 -5.45 -3.50
CA GLY A 238 -26.62 -4.37 -4.38
C GLY A 238 -27.19 -3.14 -3.66
N ASP A 239 -27.35 -3.18 -2.33
CA ASP A 239 -27.90 -2.07 -1.54
C ASP A 239 -26.86 -1.49 -0.56
N LYS A 240 -26.62 -0.18 -0.67
CA LYS A 240 -25.71 0.57 0.20
C LYS A 240 -26.38 1.09 1.50
N ARG A 241 -27.70 0.94 1.64
CA ARG A 241 -28.43 1.27 2.88
C ARG A 241 -28.39 0.14 3.90
N GLN A 242 -28.11 -1.07 3.43
CA GLN A 242 -27.85 -2.23 4.27
C GLN A 242 -26.38 -2.21 4.73
N THR A 243 -26.11 -2.94 5.81
CA THR A 243 -24.76 -3.13 6.35
C THR A 243 -24.53 -4.60 6.62
N ILE A 244 -23.30 -5.07 6.41
CA ILE A 244 -22.84 -6.40 6.82
C ILE A 244 -21.84 -6.26 7.98
N GLY A 245 -21.77 -7.29 8.83
CA GLY A 245 -20.78 -7.35 9.90
C GLY A 245 -19.39 -7.72 9.39
N ALA A 246 -18.39 -6.94 9.77
CA ALA A 246 -16.98 -7.30 9.68
C ALA A 246 -16.45 -7.74 11.05
N ASP A 247 -15.75 -8.88 11.08
CA ASP A 247 -15.16 -9.43 12.30
C ASP A 247 -13.65 -9.17 12.34
N PHE A 248 -13.18 -8.52 13.41
CA PHE A 248 -11.77 -8.27 13.71
C PHE A 248 -11.41 -9.01 15.00
N GLU A 249 -11.30 -10.34 14.89
CA GLU A 249 -11.23 -11.27 16.02
C GLU A 249 -9.91 -11.24 16.81
N LEU A 250 -8.94 -10.43 16.36
CA LEU A 250 -7.60 -10.32 16.91
C LEU A 250 -7.38 -8.96 17.58
N LEU A 251 -6.56 -8.93 18.62
CA LEU A 251 -6.07 -7.67 19.20
C LEU A 251 -5.06 -7.04 18.24
N THR A 252 -5.17 -5.73 18.03
CA THR A 252 -4.03 -4.93 17.55
C THR A 252 -3.39 -4.23 18.75
N CYS A 253 -2.07 -4.32 18.85
CA CYS A 253 -1.24 -3.78 19.91
C CYS A 253 -0.16 -2.88 19.33
N GLU A 254 0.20 -1.80 20.03
CA GLU A 254 1.29 -0.92 19.62
C GLU A 254 2.13 -0.39 20.78
N ALA A 255 3.36 0.04 20.48
CA ALA A 255 4.23 0.74 21.41
C ALA A 255 5.23 1.64 20.68
N THR A 256 5.46 2.84 21.21
CA THR A 256 6.57 3.70 20.80
C THR A 256 7.89 3.05 21.16
N LEU A 257 8.83 3.06 20.21
CA LEU A 257 10.17 2.51 20.41
C LEU A 257 11.16 3.62 20.79
N PRO A 258 12.07 3.38 21.76
CA PRO A 258 13.11 4.36 22.09
C PRO A 258 13.96 4.68 20.84
N PRO A 259 14.23 5.97 20.51
CA PRO A 259 14.99 6.33 19.31
C PRO A 259 16.42 5.78 19.24
N ALA A 260 16.97 5.33 20.38
CA ALA A 260 18.30 4.74 20.50
C ALA A 260 18.31 3.20 20.54
N ALA A 261 17.15 2.53 20.42
CA ALA A 261 17.06 1.07 20.53
C ALA A 261 17.81 0.35 19.39
N GLN A 262 18.53 -0.73 19.71
CA GLN A 262 19.40 -1.46 18.76
C GLN A 262 18.84 -2.84 18.39
N VAL A 263 18.27 -3.54 19.38
CA VAL A 263 17.55 -4.81 19.18
C VAL A 263 16.18 -4.71 19.84
N VAL A 264 15.15 -4.76 19.01
CA VAL A 264 13.77 -4.94 19.45
C VAL A 264 13.25 -6.27 18.89
N GLY A 265 12.52 -7.03 19.69
CA GLY A 265 11.79 -8.21 19.22
C GLY A 265 10.52 -8.47 20.00
N VAL A 266 9.61 -9.27 19.43
CA VAL A 266 8.34 -9.66 20.03
C VAL A 266 7.90 -11.00 19.47
N GLY A 267 7.43 -11.91 20.32
CA GLY A 267 7.06 -13.28 19.89
C GLY A 267 8.20 -14.05 19.22
N GLY A 268 9.46 -13.80 19.60
CA GLY A 268 10.66 -14.40 18.98
C GLY A 268 11.05 -13.82 17.63
N GLN A 269 10.24 -12.91 17.07
CA GLN A 269 10.55 -12.19 15.84
C GLN A 269 11.32 -10.90 16.18
N ARG A 270 12.54 -10.74 15.67
CA ARG A 270 13.22 -9.43 15.69
C ARG A 270 12.46 -8.47 14.79
N LEU A 271 12.32 -7.22 15.23
CA LEU A 271 11.77 -6.13 14.44
C LEU A 271 12.90 -5.34 13.78
N ALA A 272 12.70 -4.94 12.54
CA ALA A 272 13.63 -4.06 11.84
C ALA A 272 13.55 -2.62 12.38
N LEU A 273 14.68 -1.93 12.47
CA LEU A 273 14.79 -0.60 13.09
C LEU A 273 15.64 0.33 12.24
N ARG A 274 15.25 1.61 12.14
CA ARG A 274 16.06 2.71 11.61
C ARG A 274 16.20 3.82 12.67
N PRO A 275 17.39 3.99 13.28
CA PRO A 275 17.68 5.17 14.09
C PRO A 275 17.39 6.44 13.27
N PRO A 276 16.73 7.49 13.79
CA PRO A 276 16.32 8.65 13.00
C PRO A 276 17.48 9.39 12.29
N GLN A 277 18.70 9.28 12.81
CA GLN A 277 19.92 9.86 12.24
C GLN A 277 20.57 8.98 11.16
N ALA A 278 20.15 7.72 11.01
CA ALA A 278 20.74 6.80 10.04
C ALA A 278 20.35 7.19 8.61
N GLN A 279 21.35 7.31 7.73
CA GLN A 279 21.10 7.54 6.31
C GLN A 279 20.30 6.37 5.71
N ILE A 280 19.27 6.70 4.94
CA ILE A 280 18.53 5.72 4.14
C ILE A 280 19.27 5.56 2.80
N ASN A 281 19.74 4.35 2.53
CA ASN A 281 20.51 3.95 1.35
C ASN A 281 19.72 3.03 0.42
N ARG A 282 18.73 2.27 0.92
CA ARG A 282 17.86 1.41 0.09
C ARG A 282 16.39 1.49 0.49
N VAL A 283 15.53 1.99 -0.41
CA VAL A 283 14.07 1.96 -0.23
C VAL A 283 13.45 0.92 -1.16
N VAL A 284 12.54 0.09 -0.63
CA VAL A 284 11.61 -0.72 -1.43
C VAL A 284 10.29 0.04 -1.52
N VAL A 285 9.70 0.14 -2.71
CA VAL A 285 8.38 0.77 -2.92
C VAL A 285 7.46 -0.19 -3.65
N VAL A 286 6.24 -0.31 -3.13
CA VAL A 286 5.13 -1.14 -3.60
C VAL A 286 3.82 -0.36 -3.54
N GLY A 287 2.77 -0.85 -4.20
CA GLY A 287 1.42 -0.26 -4.13
C GLY A 287 0.39 -1.18 -4.77
N ASP A 288 -0.88 -1.00 -4.40
CA ASP A 288 -2.01 -1.68 -5.04
C ASP A 288 -1.84 -3.22 -4.99
N THR A 289 -1.80 -3.79 -3.78
CA THR A 289 -1.27 -5.16 -3.56
C THR A 289 -2.30 -6.27 -3.40
N GLY A 290 -3.53 -5.98 -2.94
CA GLY A 290 -4.53 -7.01 -2.70
C GLY A 290 -5.11 -7.64 -3.98
N CYS A 291 -5.95 -8.65 -3.84
CA CYS A 291 -6.47 -9.44 -4.95
C CYS A 291 -7.86 -8.99 -5.42
N ARG A 292 -8.07 -8.79 -6.73
CA ARG A 292 -9.37 -8.35 -7.27
C ARG A 292 -10.49 -9.39 -7.13
N VAL A 293 -11.29 -9.27 -6.08
CA VAL A 293 -12.57 -9.97 -5.92
C VAL A 293 -13.67 -8.94 -5.69
N GLN A 294 -14.16 -8.37 -6.79
CA GLN A 294 -15.16 -7.30 -6.80
C GLN A 294 -16.41 -7.71 -7.59
N GLY A 295 -17.57 -7.26 -7.10
CA GLY A 295 -18.87 -7.54 -7.69
C GLY A 295 -19.20 -6.80 -8.99
N PRO A 296 -20.47 -6.46 -9.25
CA PRO A 296 -21.22 -6.98 -10.40
C PRO A 296 -20.80 -6.63 -11.85
N ASN A 297 -19.65 -5.97 -12.05
CA ASN A 297 -19.09 -5.66 -13.37
C ASN A 297 -18.06 -6.70 -13.87
N ALA A 298 -17.66 -7.68 -13.06
CA ALA A 298 -16.65 -8.71 -13.40
C ALA A 298 -16.91 -9.48 -14.72
N PHE A 299 -18.17 -9.55 -15.17
CA PHE A 299 -18.58 -10.14 -16.45
C PHE A 299 -19.50 -9.21 -17.27
N GLY A 300 -19.45 -7.89 -17.00
CA GLY A 300 -20.37 -6.90 -17.56
C GLY A 300 -19.82 -6.19 -18.80
N SER A 301 -20.55 -6.25 -19.92
CA SER A 301 -20.22 -5.57 -21.18
C SER A 301 -20.50 -4.05 -21.11
N GLY A 302 -19.80 -3.32 -20.23
CA GLY A 302 -20.04 -1.88 -19.97
C GLY A 302 -18.79 -1.02 -19.84
N LYS A 303 -17.66 -1.57 -19.36
CA LYS A 303 -16.34 -0.93 -19.35
C LYS A 303 -15.24 -2.00 -19.44
N PRO A 304 -14.00 -1.67 -19.88
CA PRO A 304 -12.83 -2.52 -19.65
C PRO A 304 -12.49 -2.50 -18.15
N GLY A 305 -13.21 -3.27 -17.36
CA GLY A 305 -12.82 -3.58 -15.98
C GLY A 305 -11.76 -4.68 -15.99
N ALA A 306 -10.68 -4.51 -15.23
CA ALA A 306 -9.69 -5.56 -15.06
C ALA A 306 -10.35 -6.85 -14.51
N PRO A 307 -9.97 -8.04 -15.01
CA PRO A 307 -10.67 -9.29 -14.71
C PRO A 307 -10.56 -9.69 -13.24
N LEU A 308 -11.42 -10.62 -12.82
CA LEU A 308 -11.30 -11.25 -11.52
C LEU A 308 -10.04 -12.14 -11.46
N GLN A 309 -9.19 -11.86 -10.48
CA GLN A 309 -7.94 -12.57 -10.24
C GLN A 309 -8.16 -13.85 -9.44
N ASP A 310 -7.29 -14.83 -9.68
CA ASP A 310 -7.18 -16.02 -8.87
C ASP A 310 -6.25 -15.75 -7.69
N CYS A 311 -6.83 -15.51 -6.53
CA CYS A 311 -6.06 -15.23 -5.33
C CYS A 311 -5.27 -16.45 -4.79
N SER A 312 -5.34 -17.61 -5.46
CA SER A 312 -4.54 -18.80 -5.16
C SER A 312 -3.37 -19.02 -6.12
N ASP A 313 -3.34 -18.32 -7.27
CA ASP A 313 -2.30 -18.46 -8.31
C ASP A 313 -1.33 -17.26 -8.29
N GLU A 314 -0.04 -17.52 -8.07
CA GLU A 314 1.00 -16.48 -8.09
C GLU A 314 1.31 -15.92 -9.50
N SER A 315 0.72 -16.45 -10.56
CA SER A 315 0.80 -15.88 -11.92
C SER A 315 -0.30 -14.87 -12.23
N ASP A 316 -1.46 -14.97 -11.56
CA ASP A 316 -2.59 -14.05 -11.69
C ASP A 316 -2.55 -12.99 -10.58
N TRP A 317 -2.16 -13.37 -9.36
CA TRP A 317 -1.97 -12.48 -8.21
C TRP A 317 -0.58 -12.67 -7.55
N PRO A 318 0.49 -12.03 -8.05
CA PRO A 318 1.88 -12.32 -7.65
C PRO A 318 2.34 -11.71 -6.31
N TRP A 319 1.48 -11.06 -5.53
CA TRP A 319 1.90 -10.25 -4.37
C TRP A 319 2.77 -11.01 -3.36
N ARG A 320 2.44 -12.26 -2.99
CA ARG A 320 3.29 -13.07 -2.09
C ARG A 320 4.70 -13.27 -2.63
N ARG A 321 4.84 -13.46 -3.95
CA ARG A 321 6.12 -13.64 -4.63
C ARG A 321 6.91 -12.33 -4.68
N ILE A 322 6.24 -11.23 -5.03
CA ILE A 322 6.80 -9.87 -4.98
C ILE A 322 7.28 -9.53 -3.57
N ALA A 323 6.52 -9.81 -2.52
CA ALA A 323 6.92 -9.54 -1.14
C ALA A 323 8.17 -10.35 -0.72
N ARG A 324 8.29 -11.63 -1.10
CA ARG A 324 9.52 -12.42 -0.89
C ARG A 324 10.71 -11.84 -1.65
N ALA A 325 10.53 -11.49 -2.92
CA ALA A 325 11.58 -10.90 -3.76
C ALA A 325 12.04 -9.55 -3.22
N ALA A 326 11.12 -8.65 -2.87
CA ALA A 326 11.41 -7.34 -2.29
C ALA A 326 12.12 -7.44 -0.93
N ALA A 327 11.70 -8.38 -0.06
CA ALA A 327 12.34 -8.61 1.24
C ALA A 327 13.80 -9.09 1.10
N SER A 328 14.11 -9.87 0.06
CA SER A 328 15.48 -10.36 -0.20
C SER A 328 16.50 -9.25 -0.51
N PHE A 329 16.05 -8.05 -0.89
CA PHE A 329 16.95 -6.90 -1.05
C PHE A 329 17.47 -6.31 0.27
N ASN A 330 16.99 -6.78 1.42
CA ASN A 330 17.32 -6.25 2.75
C ASN A 330 17.17 -4.70 2.78
N PRO A 331 15.96 -4.16 2.55
CA PRO A 331 15.73 -2.72 2.51
C PRO A 331 16.03 -2.01 3.83
N ASP A 332 16.29 -0.70 3.75
CA ASP A 332 16.34 0.20 4.90
C ASP A 332 14.94 0.74 5.27
N LEU A 333 14.07 0.87 4.28
CA LEU A 333 12.74 1.46 4.37
C LEU A 333 11.81 0.75 3.37
N ILE A 334 10.56 0.53 3.74
CA ILE A 334 9.49 0.12 2.82
C ILE A 334 8.46 1.24 2.72
N ILE A 335 8.06 1.58 1.50
CA ILE A 335 6.95 2.49 1.22
C ILE A 335 5.82 1.69 0.54
N HIS A 336 4.59 1.88 1.00
CA HIS A 336 3.39 1.34 0.36
C HIS A 336 2.43 2.47 -0.03
N ASN A 337 2.14 2.60 -1.33
CA ASN A 337 1.39 3.71 -1.92
C ASN A 337 -0.15 3.53 -1.82
N GLY A 338 -0.65 3.01 -0.69
CA GLY A 338 -2.06 2.68 -0.47
C GLY A 338 -2.62 1.57 -1.37
N ASP A 339 -3.93 1.35 -1.21
CA ASP A 339 -4.76 0.30 -1.81
C ASP A 339 -4.24 -1.12 -1.48
N ILE A 340 -4.84 -1.70 -0.46
CA ILE A 340 -4.38 -2.92 0.20
C ILE A 340 -5.48 -3.99 0.22
N HIS A 341 -6.74 -3.59 0.41
CA HIS A 341 -7.89 -4.51 0.47
C HIS A 341 -8.67 -4.50 -0.85
N TYR A 342 -8.83 -5.66 -1.51
CA TYR A 342 -9.56 -5.75 -2.80
C TYR A 342 -10.63 -6.85 -2.85
N ARG A 343 -10.87 -7.56 -1.73
CA ARG A 343 -11.92 -8.60 -1.59
C ARG A 343 -13.27 -8.02 -1.18
N GLU A 344 -13.75 -7.07 -1.96
CA GLU A 344 -14.89 -6.22 -1.59
C GLU A 344 -16.26 -6.86 -1.74
N GLY A 345 -16.44 -7.87 -2.62
CA GLY A 345 -17.77 -8.45 -2.84
C GLY A 345 -17.84 -9.56 -3.89
N LEU A 346 -19.04 -10.15 -4.01
CA LEU A 346 -19.28 -11.34 -4.82
C LEU A 346 -19.43 -10.98 -6.31
N PRO A 347 -18.75 -11.69 -7.24
CA PRO A 347 -18.93 -11.52 -8.69
C PRO A 347 -20.38 -11.71 -9.12
N LYS A 348 -20.82 -11.03 -10.19
CA LYS A 348 -22.20 -11.18 -10.69
C LYS A 348 -22.46 -12.60 -11.18
N GLY A 349 -23.61 -13.16 -10.80
CA GLY A 349 -23.95 -14.56 -11.06
C GLY A 349 -23.40 -15.51 -10.01
N THR A 350 -22.78 -15.01 -8.93
CA THR A 350 -22.31 -15.84 -7.79
C THR A 350 -23.10 -15.60 -6.50
N GLU A 351 -24.10 -14.72 -6.56
CA GLU A 351 -25.07 -14.50 -5.49
C GLU A 351 -25.98 -15.75 -5.30
N PRO A 352 -26.47 -16.03 -4.08
CA PRO A 352 -27.28 -17.23 -3.81
C PRO A 352 -28.49 -17.38 -4.76
N GLY A 353 -28.51 -18.46 -5.54
CA GLY A 353 -29.58 -18.78 -6.48
C GLY A 353 -29.33 -18.37 -7.95
N GLN A 354 -28.15 -17.87 -8.30
CA GLN A 354 -27.76 -17.62 -9.70
C GLN A 354 -26.88 -18.75 -10.30
N PRO A 355 -26.94 -19.00 -11.63
CA PRO A 355 -26.04 -19.95 -12.29
C PRO A 355 -24.62 -19.38 -12.41
N GLN A 356 -23.64 -20.11 -11.86
CA GLN A 356 -22.30 -19.57 -11.60
C GLN A 356 -21.26 -19.87 -12.70
N PRO A 357 -20.72 -18.87 -13.41
CA PRO A 357 -19.44 -19.01 -14.09
C PRO A 357 -18.29 -18.95 -13.06
N ASN A 358 -17.55 -20.06 -12.92
CA ASN A 358 -16.37 -20.24 -12.05
C ASN A 358 -16.64 -20.45 -10.55
N GLU A 359 -17.77 -21.06 -10.16
CA GLU A 359 -18.12 -21.39 -8.75
C GLU A 359 -16.95 -22.01 -7.96
N ALA A 360 -16.29 -23.02 -8.53
CA ALA A 360 -15.18 -23.72 -7.89
C ALA A 360 -13.93 -22.85 -7.65
N ARG A 361 -13.70 -21.82 -8.48
CA ARG A 361 -12.60 -20.85 -8.32
C ARG A 361 -12.90 -19.91 -7.16
N VAL A 362 -14.10 -19.35 -7.15
CA VAL A 362 -14.55 -18.40 -6.11
C VAL A 362 -14.67 -19.09 -4.74
N ALA A 363 -15.16 -20.34 -4.71
CA ALA A 363 -15.29 -21.14 -3.48
C ALA A 363 -13.99 -21.27 -2.68
N ALA A 364 -12.82 -21.25 -3.32
CA ALA A 364 -11.52 -21.36 -2.66
C ALA A 364 -11.16 -20.17 -1.76
N TYR A 365 -11.85 -19.04 -1.89
CA TYR A 365 -11.61 -17.83 -1.09
C TYR A 365 -12.87 -17.08 -0.65
N MET A 366 -14.07 -17.68 -0.79
CA MET A 366 -15.36 -17.11 -0.36
C MET A 366 -15.35 -16.54 1.06
N ASP A 367 -14.75 -17.25 2.02
CA ASP A 367 -14.73 -16.81 3.42
C ASP A 367 -13.77 -15.63 3.69
N THR A 368 -12.94 -15.27 2.71
CA THR A 368 -12.08 -14.08 2.72
C THR A 368 -12.72 -12.87 2.03
N ILE A 369 -13.98 -12.94 1.59
CA ILE A 369 -14.72 -11.82 0.99
C ILE A 369 -15.53 -11.10 2.09
N THR A 370 -14.88 -10.15 2.76
CA THR A 370 -15.42 -9.33 3.86
C THR A 370 -14.62 -8.03 3.96
N TYR A 371 -14.95 -7.12 4.86
CA TYR A 371 -14.07 -6.02 5.27
C TYR A 371 -13.30 -6.33 6.57
N GLY A 372 -13.60 -7.46 7.21
CA GLY A 372 -12.98 -7.94 8.45
C GLY A 372 -11.61 -8.60 8.28
N TRP A 373 -11.08 -9.13 9.39
CA TRP A 373 -9.73 -9.68 9.52
C TRP A 373 -9.33 -10.64 8.39
N LYS A 374 -10.20 -11.58 8.00
CA LYS A 374 -9.86 -12.62 7.02
C LYS A 374 -9.35 -12.06 5.68
N SER A 375 -9.88 -10.93 5.24
CA SER A 375 -9.46 -10.26 4.00
C SER A 375 -8.12 -9.54 4.18
N TRP A 376 -7.93 -8.86 5.31
CA TRP A 376 -6.67 -8.21 5.68
C TRP A 376 -5.53 -9.22 5.88
N GLU A 377 -5.82 -10.39 6.44
CA GLU A 377 -4.89 -11.50 6.50
C GLU A 377 -4.55 -12.01 5.09
N ALA A 378 -5.58 -12.25 4.27
CA ALA A 378 -5.43 -12.84 2.95
C ALA A 378 -4.69 -11.93 1.96
N ASP A 379 -5.07 -10.65 1.85
CA ASP A 379 -4.49 -9.67 0.92
C ASP A 379 -3.17 -9.06 1.41
N PHE A 380 -3.01 -8.84 2.73
CA PHE A 380 -1.86 -8.10 3.25
C PHE A 380 -0.97 -8.95 4.16
N PHE A 381 -1.42 -9.31 5.36
CA PHE A 381 -0.51 -9.79 6.40
C PHE A 381 0.18 -11.12 6.04
N ARG A 382 -0.57 -12.08 5.47
CA ARG A 382 -0.04 -13.40 5.07
C ARG A 382 0.93 -13.32 3.89
N PRO A 383 0.62 -12.66 2.75
CA PRO A 383 1.58 -12.52 1.65
C PRO A 383 2.76 -11.59 2.00
N ALA A 384 2.52 -10.49 2.72
CA ALA A 384 3.57 -9.52 3.05
C ALA A 384 4.49 -9.94 4.21
N GLY A 385 4.24 -11.07 4.89
CA GLY A 385 4.92 -11.44 6.15
C GLY A 385 6.46 -11.40 6.11
N ALA A 386 7.08 -11.80 5.01
CA ALA A 386 8.53 -11.73 4.83
C ALA A 386 9.06 -10.27 4.76
N LEU A 387 8.28 -9.38 4.16
CA LEU A 387 8.58 -7.96 3.95
C LEU A 387 8.22 -7.11 5.19
N LEU A 388 7.15 -7.47 5.91
CA LEU A 388 6.76 -6.87 7.19
C LEU A 388 7.87 -6.96 8.25
N ALA A 389 8.69 -8.01 8.18
CA ALA A 389 9.85 -8.19 9.06
C ALA A 389 11.18 -7.65 8.49
N ALA A 390 11.20 -7.04 7.29
CA ALA A 390 12.45 -6.66 6.61
C ALA A 390 12.92 -5.23 6.91
N ALA A 391 12.02 -4.25 6.97
CA ALA A 391 12.31 -2.85 7.30
C ALA A 391 11.09 -2.16 7.93
N PRO A 392 11.24 -0.98 8.56
CA PRO A 392 10.10 -0.14 8.94
C PRO A 392 9.31 0.37 7.73
N TRP A 393 8.00 0.52 7.92
CA TRP A 393 7.06 0.90 6.86
C TRP A 393 6.59 2.35 6.95
N ALA A 394 6.46 2.99 5.78
CA ALA A 394 5.69 4.20 5.54
C ALA A 394 4.52 3.86 4.61
N ILE A 395 3.29 4.09 5.05
CA ILE A 395 2.07 3.60 4.36
C ILE A 395 1.09 4.75 4.19
N THR A 396 0.68 5.03 2.95
CA THR A 396 -0.44 5.94 2.66
C THR A 396 -1.76 5.18 2.55
N ARG A 397 -2.88 5.89 2.73
CA ARG A 397 -4.22 5.30 2.65
C ARG A 397 -4.70 5.29 1.19
N GLY A 398 -5.20 4.14 0.76
CA GLY A 398 -5.80 3.98 -0.56
C GLY A 398 -7.23 4.49 -0.66
N ASN A 399 -7.75 4.54 -1.88
CA ASN A 399 -9.18 4.70 -2.10
C ASN A 399 -10.01 3.43 -1.86
N HIS A 400 -9.37 2.28 -1.64
CA HIS A 400 -9.95 1.04 -1.10
C HIS A 400 -10.07 1.05 0.43
N GLU A 401 -9.29 1.89 1.12
CA GLU A 401 -9.31 2.07 2.58
C GLU A 401 -10.18 3.25 3.04
N LEU A 402 -11.21 3.58 2.26
CA LEU A 402 -12.22 4.58 2.59
C LEU A 402 -13.29 4.01 3.55
N CYS A 403 -14.03 4.89 4.22
CA CYS A 403 -15.05 4.54 5.20
C CYS A 403 -16.27 3.81 4.60
N ASP A 404 -16.51 3.97 3.30
CA ASP A 404 -17.46 3.19 2.50
C ASP A 404 -16.88 1.85 2.00
N ARG A 405 -15.68 1.49 2.43
CA ARG A 405 -14.90 0.32 2.02
C ARG A 405 -14.12 -0.22 3.23
N ALA A 406 -12.81 -0.48 3.13
CA ALA A 406 -12.03 -1.14 4.17
C ALA A 406 -11.55 -0.24 5.35
N GLY A 407 -12.08 0.98 5.48
CA GLY A 407 -11.61 2.00 6.44
C GLY A 407 -11.48 1.52 7.90
N ALA A 408 -12.40 0.68 8.38
CA ALA A 408 -12.33 0.07 9.72
C ALA A 408 -10.98 -0.65 9.97
N GLY A 409 -10.57 -1.48 9.01
CA GLY A 409 -9.29 -2.19 9.04
C GLY A 409 -8.09 -1.27 8.90
N TRP A 410 -8.17 -0.22 8.07
CA TRP A 410 -7.09 0.77 7.95
C TRP A 410 -6.78 1.43 9.30
N TYR A 411 -7.80 2.00 9.95
CA TYR A 411 -7.64 2.67 11.25
C TYR A 411 -7.08 1.73 12.31
N ARG A 412 -7.63 0.50 12.36
CA ARG A 412 -7.23 -0.57 13.26
C ARG A 412 -5.77 -1.01 13.07
N PHE A 413 -5.32 -1.21 11.84
CA PHE A 413 -4.04 -1.85 11.55
C PHE A 413 -2.92 -0.87 11.18
N LEU A 414 -3.11 -0.06 10.14
CA LEU A 414 -2.01 0.60 9.41
C LEU A 414 -1.95 2.11 9.63
N ASP A 415 -3.08 2.74 10.01
CA ASP A 415 -3.15 4.18 10.21
C ASP A 415 -2.07 4.69 11.17
N TYR A 416 -1.31 5.69 10.73
CA TYR A 416 -0.13 6.18 11.42
C TYR A 416 -0.42 7.15 12.57
N ARG A 417 -1.68 7.29 13.01
CA ARG A 417 -2.10 8.18 14.09
C ARG A 417 -2.74 7.39 15.23
N ARG A 418 -3.13 8.09 16.30
CA ARG A 418 -3.89 7.51 17.41
C ARG A 418 -5.16 6.81 16.90
N PHE A 419 -5.44 5.60 17.39
CA PHE A 419 -6.69 4.91 17.07
C PHE A 419 -7.91 5.73 17.55
N PRO A 420 -9.02 5.80 16.78
CA PRO A 420 -10.20 6.56 17.18
C PRO A 420 -10.84 6.03 18.48
N ALA A 421 -11.55 6.90 19.20
CA ALA A 421 -12.13 6.56 20.51
C ALA A 421 -13.38 5.65 20.45
N GLN A 422 -13.88 5.39 19.23
CA GLN A 422 -14.94 4.44 18.91
C GLN A 422 -14.45 3.62 17.69
N GLU A 423 -14.90 2.38 17.53
CA GLU A 423 -14.52 1.56 16.37
C GLU A 423 -15.02 2.22 15.07
N PRO A 424 -14.15 2.53 14.10
CA PRO A 424 -14.59 3.12 12.84
C PRO A 424 -15.42 2.13 12.04
N GLN A 425 -16.59 2.57 11.60
CA GLN A 425 -17.59 1.74 10.94
C GLN A 425 -18.27 2.51 9.81
N TYR A 426 -18.88 1.76 8.90
CA TYR A 426 -19.68 2.27 7.79
C TYR A 426 -20.98 2.94 8.27
N SER A 427 -21.39 4.01 7.58
CA SER A 427 -22.69 4.65 7.73
C SER A 427 -23.24 4.99 6.35
N PRO A 428 -24.45 4.55 5.95
CA PRO A 428 -25.04 4.86 4.64
C PRO A 428 -25.07 6.35 4.26
N ASP A 429 -25.17 7.23 5.26
CA ASP A 429 -25.26 8.68 5.12
C ASP A 429 -23.94 9.43 5.43
N TYR A 430 -22.87 8.70 5.79
CA TYR A 430 -21.56 9.17 6.28
C TYR A 430 -21.58 9.90 7.63
N ASP A 431 -20.61 9.58 8.50
CA ASP A 431 -20.34 10.35 9.72
C ASP A 431 -18.83 10.46 10.00
N ALA A 432 -18.28 11.65 9.79
CA ALA A 432 -16.87 11.97 10.02
C ALA A 432 -16.43 11.88 11.50
N ALA A 433 -17.37 11.86 12.45
CA ALA A 433 -17.07 11.66 13.88
C ALA A 433 -16.87 10.17 14.22
N ILE A 434 -17.32 9.26 13.36
CA ILE A 434 -17.20 7.80 13.51
C ILE A 434 -16.12 7.25 12.57
N CYS A 435 -16.07 7.71 11.32
CA CYS A 435 -15.02 7.37 10.36
C CYS A 435 -14.79 8.53 9.39
N SER A 436 -13.56 9.08 9.36
CA SER A 436 -13.21 10.15 8.42
C SER A 436 -12.64 9.63 7.11
N ASN A 437 -13.11 10.19 5.99
CA ASN A 437 -12.52 10.04 4.67
C ASN A 437 -11.40 11.04 4.34
N ALA A 438 -10.91 11.80 5.32
CA ALA A 438 -9.68 12.59 5.22
C ALA A 438 -8.82 12.48 6.50
N THR A 439 -7.51 12.33 6.33
CA THR A 439 -6.51 12.40 7.41
C THR A 439 -5.58 13.60 7.24
N ASP A 440 -4.85 13.94 8.31
CA ASP A 440 -3.82 14.97 8.27
C ASP A 440 -2.43 14.35 8.04
N PRO A 441 -1.48 15.06 7.39
CA PRO A 441 -0.20 14.48 6.98
C PRO A 441 0.70 14.04 8.13
N LEU A 442 1.61 13.10 7.84
CA LEU A 442 2.72 12.71 8.71
C LEU A 442 4.06 13.06 8.08
N LEU A 443 4.92 13.72 8.87
CA LEU A 443 6.27 14.12 8.51
C LEU A 443 7.28 13.22 9.20
N VAL A 444 8.04 12.44 8.43
CA VAL A 444 9.05 11.49 8.95
C VAL A 444 10.44 11.92 8.50
N ARG A 445 11.34 12.16 9.46
CA ARG A 445 12.70 12.64 9.20
C ARG A 445 13.72 11.49 9.38
N LEU A 446 14.47 11.17 8.32
CA LEU A 446 15.39 10.02 8.27
C LEU A 446 16.76 10.43 7.69
N GLY A 447 17.74 10.73 8.55
CA GLY A 447 19.07 11.18 8.16
C GLY A 447 19.06 12.54 7.45
N ASP A 448 19.14 12.54 6.12
CA ASP A 448 19.02 13.71 5.24
C ASP A 448 17.68 13.77 4.45
N LEU A 449 16.92 12.67 4.45
CA LEU A 449 15.63 12.51 3.78
C LEU A 449 14.47 12.95 4.69
N GLN A 450 13.41 13.47 4.09
CA GLN A 450 12.07 13.63 4.65
C GLN A 450 11.08 12.76 3.86
N LEU A 451 10.23 12.00 4.53
CA LEU A 451 8.99 11.48 3.93
C LEU A 451 7.83 12.36 4.37
N ILE A 452 6.96 12.69 3.43
CA ILE A 452 5.69 13.37 3.66
C ILE A 452 4.61 12.35 3.28
N LEU A 453 3.96 11.73 4.25
CA LEU A 453 2.84 10.83 3.98
C LEU A 453 1.56 11.66 3.96
N MET A 454 0.89 11.70 2.80
CA MET A 454 -0.32 12.50 2.60
C MET A 454 -1.48 11.62 2.12
N ASP A 455 -2.61 11.69 2.82
CA ASP A 455 -3.83 11.04 2.37
C ASP A 455 -4.54 11.90 1.31
N VAL A 456 -4.62 11.32 0.12
CA VAL A 456 -5.40 11.83 -1.03
C VAL A 456 -6.33 10.74 -1.58
N GLY A 457 -6.52 9.63 -0.86
CA GLY A 457 -7.35 8.51 -1.29
C GLY A 457 -8.82 8.91 -1.48
N GLY A 458 -9.29 9.87 -0.69
CA GLY A 458 -10.65 10.43 -0.81
C GLY A 458 -10.86 11.42 -1.97
N LEU A 459 -9.80 11.86 -2.67
CA LEU A 459 -9.94 12.86 -3.75
C LEU A 459 -10.56 12.26 -5.01
N ALA A 460 -11.34 13.08 -5.72
CA ALA A 460 -12.02 12.68 -6.95
C ALA A 460 -11.09 12.67 -8.17
N ASP A 461 -11.24 11.59 -8.93
CA ASP A 461 -10.41 11.26 -10.10
C ASP A 461 -10.77 12.11 -11.32
N ALA A 462 -12.07 12.27 -11.56
CA ALA A 462 -12.65 13.08 -12.62
C ALA A 462 -13.36 14.33 -12.06
N PRO A 463 -13.55 15.39 -12.88
CA PRO A 463 -14.37 16.54 -12.50
C PRO A 463 -15.82 16.16 -12.19
N GLY A 464 -16.45 16.89 -11.26
CA GLY A 464 -17.86 16.72 -10.88
C GLY A 464 -18.04 16.04 -9.53
N ARG A 465 -19.25 15.53 -9.26
CA ARG A 465 -19.58 14.92 -7.96
C ARG A 465 -18.91 13.56 -7.79
N GLY A 466 -18.11 13.43 -6.72
CA GLY A 466 -17.58 12.14 -6.28
C GLY A 466 -18.69 11.12 -6.00
N ARG A 467 -18.40 9.83 -6.22
CA ARG A 467 -19.35 8.73 -6.00
C ARG A 467 -19.35 8.20 -4.56
N ASN A 468 -18.34 8.59 -3.79
CA ASN A 468 -18.02 8.05 -2.47
C ASN A 468 -18.59 8.93 -1.35
N GLN A 469 -18.73 8.35 -0.18
CA GLN A 469 -19.28 9.02 1.00
C GLN A 469 -18.36 10.10 1.59
N GLY A 470 -18.97 11.19 2.07
CA GLY A 470 -18.26 12.26 2.79
C GLY A 470 -17.38 13.18 1.96
N TRP A 471 -17.30 12.94 0.66
CA TRP A 471 -16.57 13.76 -0.32
C TRP A 471 -17.21 15.15 -0.50
N THR A 472 -16.40 16.16 -0.77
CA THR A 472 -16.84 17.52 -1.16
C THR A 472 -16.06 18.06 -2.36
N ASN A 473 -16.68 18.95 -3.15
CA ASN A 473 -15.96 19.71 -4.19
C ASN A 473 -14.74 20.47 -3.61
N GLY A 474 -14.84 20.90 -2.36
CA GLY A 474 -13.83 21.69 -1.64
C GLY A 474 -12.63 20.90 -1.14
N ASP A 475 -12.56 19.57 -1.26
CA ASP A 475 -11.49 18.79 -0.63
C ASP A 475 -10.08 19.13 -1.14
N HIS A 476 -9.98 19.62 -2.38
CA HIS A 476 -8.74 20.20 -2.92
C HIS A 476 -8.22 21.42 -2.13
N LEU A 477 -9.07 22.20 -1.45
CA LEU A 477 -8.66 23.30 -0.56
C LEU A 477 -7.99 22.76 0.72
N ARG A 478 -8.49 21.63 1.24
CA ARG A 478 -7.90 20.93 2.38
C ARG A 478 -6.48 20.47 2.02
N THR A 479 -6.36 19.82 0.86
CA THR A 479 -5.09 19.38 0.26
C THR A 479 -4.15 20.56 0.02
N ALA A 480 -4.63 21.67 -0.54
CA ALA A 480 -3.83 22.88 -0.77
C ALA A 480 -3.25 23.45 0.53
N ARG A 481 -4.08 23.58 1.59
CA ARG A 481 -3.61 24.06 2.90
C ARG A 481 -2.66 23.10 3.57
N GLN A 482 -2.88 21.79 3.47
CA GLN A 482 -1.96 20.76 3.97
C GLN A 482 -0.59 20.84 3.27
N LEU A 483 -0.55 20.95 1.93
CA LEU A 483 0.70 21.12 1.17
C LEU A 483 1.43 22.39 1.59
N THR A 484 0.73 23.53 1.67
CA THR A 484 1.28 24.81 2.11
C THR A 484 1.78 24.79 3.56
N ALA A 485 1.12 24.06 4.46
CA ALA A 485 1.61 23.86 5.82
C ALA A 485 2.91 23.05 5.83
N VAL A 486 2.99 21.95 5.05
CA VAL A 486 4.20 21.12 4.93
C VAL A 486 5.36 21.88 4.29
N ALA A 487 5.13 22.68 3.25
CA ALA A 487 6.19 23.51 2.63
C ALA A 487 6.76 24.58 3.59
N ARG A 488 6.02 24.91 4.66
CA ARG A 488 6.38 25.91 5.69
C ARG A 488 6.87 25.29 7.00
N ASP A 489 6.81 23.97 7.14
CA ASP A 489 7.33 23.26 8.31
C ASP A 489 8.87 23.31 8.37
N GLY A 490 9.41 23.58 9.55
CA GLY A 490 10.85 23.68 9.79
C GLY A 490 11.60 22.35 9.65
N THR A 491 10.95 21.19 9.86
CA THR A 491 11.61 19.89 9.62
C THR A 491 11.80 19.66 8.13
N THR A 492 10.74 19.95 7.36
CA THR A 492 10.71 19.86 5.90
C THR A 492 11.68 20.84 5.27
N GLN A 493 11.72 22.11 5.71
CA GLN A 493 12.67 23.10 5.20
C GLN A 493 14.15 22.80 5.54
N SER A 494 14.42 22.02 6.60
CA SER A 494 15.78 21.61 6.99
C SER A 494 16.21 20.23 6.47
N ALA A 495 15.35 19.53 5.73
CA ALA A 495 15.72 18.30 5.02
C ALA A 495 16.49 18.60 3.73
N SER A 496 17.42 17.71 3.35
CA SER A 496 18.19 17.87 2.11
C SER A 496 17.37 17.49 0.87
N VAL A 497 16.50 16.51 1.00
CA VAL A 497 15.47 16.15 0.02
C VAL A 497 14.20 15.68 0.74
N SER A 498 13.05 16.03 0.17
CA SER A 498 11.74 15.52 0.61
C SER A 498 11.14 14.60 -0.47
N TRP A 499 10.49 13.52 -0.05
CA TRP A 499 9.66 12.65 -0.90
C TRP A 499 8.21 12.75 -0.43
N LEU A 500 7.29 13.08 -1.35
CA LEU A 500 5.86 13.05 -1.11
C LEU A 500 5.35 11.65 -1.44
N VAL A 501 4.81 10.96 -0.45
CA VAL A 501 4.09 9.70 -0.65
C VAL A 501 2.61 10.02 -0.63
N THR A 502 1.91 9.61 -1.69
CA THR A 502 0.46 9.60 -1.80
C THR A 502 -0.03 8.21 -2.19
N HIS A 503 -1.34 8.02 -2.23
CA HIS A 503 -1.91 6.94 -3.05
C HIS A 503 -2.14 7.45 -4.47
N LYS A 504 -3.01 8.45 -4.63
CA LYS A 504 -3.33 8.99 -5.96
C LYS A 504 -2.16 9.79 -6.56
N PRO A 505 -1.81 9.58 -7.85
CA PRO A 505 -0.74 10.30 -8.52
C PRO A 505 -1.07 11.78 -8.77
N LEU A 506 -0.06 12.65 -8.76
CA LEU A 506 -0.23 14.06 -9.09
C LEU A 506 -0.12 14.33 -10.60
N PHE A 507 0.82 13.70 -11.30
CA PHE A 507 1.15 14.00 -12.70
C PHE A 507 0.83 12.87 -13.70
N ALA A 508 0.30 11.73 -13.23
CA ALA A 508 -0.01 10.60 -14.12
C ALA A 508 -1.35 10.77 -14.84
N PHE A 509 -1.47 10.10 -15.98
CA PHE A 509 -2.67 10.04 -16.81
C PHE A 509 -2.95 8.58 -17.16
N TYR A 510 -4.23 8.21 -17.22
CA TYR A 510 -4.69 6.86 -17.55
C TYR A 510 -5.82 6.91 -18.58
N SER A 511 -6.07 5.78 -19.25
CA SER A 511 -6.95 5.68 -20.41
C SER A 511 -7.65 4.33 -20.46
N GLY A 512 -8.58 4.07 -19.53
CA GLY A 512 -9.45 2.88 -19.49
C GLY A 512 -10.52 2.85 -20.61
N GLY A 513 -10.13 3.18 -21.83
CA GLY A 513 -10.96 3.40 -23.00
C GLY A 513 -10.20 4.17 -24.10
N PRO A 514 -10.86 4.51 -25.22
CA PRO A 514 -10.23 5.15 -26.39
C PRO A 514 -9.87 6.65 -26.20
N LYS A 515 -9.88 7.15 -24.96
CA LYS A 515 -9.56 8.53 -24.58
C LYS A 515 -8.85 8.55 -23.24
N VAL A 516 -7.79 9.33 -23.17
CA VAL A 516 -7.02 9.56 -21.96
C VAL A 516 -7.71 10.61 -21.10
N THR A 517 -7.68 10.43 -19.78
CA THR A 517 -8.18 11.39 -18.79
C THR A 517 -7.14 11.59 -17.70
N SER A 518 -7.02 12.83 -17.20
CA SER A 518 -6.49 13.07 -15.86
C SER A 518 -7.40 12.33 -14.87
N SER A 519 -6.86 11.33 -14.18
CA SER A 519 -7.60 10.47 -13.24
C SER A 519 -7.35 10.85 -11.79
N THR A 520 -6.93 12.09 -11.52
CA THR A 520 -6.68 12.64 -10.17
C THR A 520 -7.00 14.14 -10.09
N TRP A 521 -8.05 14.57 -10.80
CA TRP A 521 -8.40 15.98 -11.02
C TRP A 521 -8.38 16.86 -9.75
N GLN A 522 -8.95 16.40 -8.63
CA GLN A 522 -8.93 17.20 -7.39
C GLN A 522 -7.54 17.39 -6.80
N PHE A 523 -6.63 16.41 -6.94
CA PHE A 523 -5.26 16.54 -6.44
C PHE A 523 -4.47 17.55 -7.29
N GLN A 524 -4.66 17.52 -8.60
CA GLN A 524 -4.11 18.53 -9.50
C GLN A 524 -4.67 19.92 -9.18
N LYS A 525 -6.00 20.05 -9.01
CA LYS A 525 -6.67 21.31 -8.66
C LYS A 525 -6.10 21.95 -7.39
N ALA A 526 -5.67 21.16 -6.40
CA ALA A 526 -5.06 21.66 -5.16
C ALA A 526 -3.75 22.45 -5.36
N LEU A 527 -3.12 22.39 -6.54
CA LEU A 527 -1.89 23.11 -6.89
C LEU A 527 -2.03 24.05 -8.10
N GLN A 528 -3.09 23.94 -8.90
CA GLN A 528 -3.21 24.72 -10.14
C GLN A 528 -3.45 26.22 -9.86
N PRO A 529 -2.60 27.14 -10.36
CA PRO A 529 -2.77 28.56 -10.10
C PRO A 529 -4.08 29.14 -10.66
N GLY A 530 -4.94 29.67 -9.77
CA GLY A 530 -6.07 30.52 -10.17
C GLY A 530 -7.28 29.80 -10.79
N VAL A 531 -7.42 28.49 -10.58
CA VAL A 531 -8.62 27.72 -11.00
C VAL A 531 -9.89 28.14 -10.23
N GLU A 532 -9.70 28.80 -9.08
CA GLU A 532 -10.78 29.47 -8.34
C GLU A 532 -10.44 30.96 -8.21
N SER A 533 -11.45 31.83 -8.11
CA SER A 533 -11.29 33.29 -7.99
C SER A 533 -10.79 33.72 -6.59
N PHE A 534 -10.01 32.87 -5.93
CA PHE A 534 -9.66 32.93 -4.53
C PHE A 534 -8.15 33.11 -4.39
N GLY A 535 -7.70 34.29 -3.96
CA GLY A 535 -6.27 34.66 -3.84
C GLY A 535 -5.45 33.90 -2.78
N ALA A 536 -5.88 32.71 -2.38
CA ALA A 536 -5.27 31.85 -1.36
C ALA A 536 -5.44 30.34 -1.64
N GLY A 537 -5.98 29.93 -2.80
CA GLY A 537 -6.36 28.53 -3.08
C GLY A 537 -5.23 27.60 -3.56
N ASN A 538 -4.06 28.14 -3.92
CA ASN A 538 -2.96 27.34 -4.48
C ASN A 538 -2.13 26.72 -3.35
N GLY A 539 -1.99 25.39 -3.35
CA GLY A 539 -1.04 24.70 -2.48
C GLY A 539 0.41 24.97 -2.88
N GLU A 540 1.31 25.03 -1.90
CA GLU A 540 2.74 25.20 -2.10
C GLU A 540 3.44 23.83 -2.02
N LEU A 541 4.14 23.41 -3.08
CA LEU A 541 5.00 22.22 -3.01
C LEU A 541 6.31 22.59 -2.29
N PRO A 542 6.83 21.77 -1.34
CA PRO A 542 8.09 22.06 -0.67
C PRO A 542 9.24 22.27 -1.66
N ALA A 543 10.07 23.29 -1.43
CA ALA A 543 11.16 23.65 -2.34
C ALA A 543 12.12 22.49 -2.60
N ASN A 544 12.41 21.68 -1.58
CA ASN A 544 13.26 20.49 -1.63
C ASN A 544 12.52 19.18 -2.00
N LEU A 545 11.23 19.24 -2.38
CA LEU A 545 10.49 18.07 -2.85
C LEU A 545 11.16 17.54 -4.13
N GLN A 546 11.71 16.34 -4.02
CA GLN A 546 12.48 15.65 -5.05
C GLN A 546 11.59 14.75 -5.90
N MET A 547 10.78 13.92 -5.22
CA MET A 547 9.98 12.86 -5.82
C MET A 547 8.56 12.81 -5.26
N VAL A 548 7.60 12.39 -6.08
CA VAL A 548 6.26 11.95 -5.67
C VAL A 548 6.15 10.45 -5.90
N HIS A 549 5.66 9.70 -4.92
CA HIS A 549 5.39 8.26 -5.01
C HIS A 549 3.88 8.01 -4.91
N SER A 550 3.36 7.16 -5.79
CA SER A 550 1.92 6.97 -5.99
C SER A 550 1.59 5.57 -6.51
N GLY A 551 0.38 5.11 -6.23
CA GLY A 551 -0.26 3.89 -6.73
C GLY A 551 -1.49 4.25 -7.56
N HIS A 552 -2.64 3.64 -7.28
CA HIS A 552 -3.98 3.94 -7.83
C HIS A 552 -4.21 3.55 -9.29
N ILE A 553 -3.24 3.78 -10.17
CA ILE A 553 -3.27 3.32 -11.57
C ILE A 553 -2.40 2.06 -11.63
N HIS A 554 -2.96 0.93 -12.05
CA HIS A 554 -2.31 -0.37 -11.80
C HIS A 554 -1.20 -0.71 -12.80
N GLY A 555 -0.07 -0.01 -12.68
CA GLY A 555 1.10 -0.16 -13.55
C GLY A 555 2.33 0.56 -12.97
N TRP A 556 3.43 0.55 -13.71
CA TRP A 556 4.61 1.37 -13.40
C TRP A 556 4.78 2.51 -14.40
N MET A 557 5.07 3.72 -13.92
CA MET A 557 5.44 4.87 -14.76
C MET A 557 6.41 5.81 -14.04
N MET A 558 7.41 6.31 -14.77
CA MET A 558 8.28 7.41 -14.36
C MET A 558 7.92 8.67 -15.14
N ILE A 559 7.72 9.78 -14.42
CA ILE A 559 7.39 11.09 -14.98
C ILE A 559 8.47 12.09 -14.58
N SER A 560 9.04 12.79 -15.55
CA SER A 560 10.11 13.78 -15.38
C SER A 560 9.73 15.08 -16.08
N HIS A 561 10.19 16.22 -15.57
CA HIS A 561 9.89 17.55 -16.11
C HIS A 561 11.16 18.31 -16.49
N PRO A 562 11.11 19.28 -17.43
CA PRO A 562 12.23 20.18 -17.71
C PRO A 562 12.69 20.93 -16.46
N ALA A 563 13.99 21.16 -16.34
CA ALA A 563 14.60 21.76 -15.15
C ALA A 563 13.97 23.12 -14.75
N GLN A 564 13.58 23.93 -15.75
CA GLN A 564 12.97 25.24 -15.55
C GLN A 564 11.55 25.21 -14.95
N THR A 565 10.92 24.04 -14.80
CA THR A 565 9.61 23.90 -14.13
C THR A 565 9.72 23.89 -12.60
N GLY A 566 10.86 23.49 -12.04
CA GLY A 566 11.03 23.30 -10.59
C GLY A 566 10.20 22.15 -9.97
N LEU A 567 9.43 21.41 -10.78
CA LEU A 567 8.58 20.30 -10.35
C LEU A 567 9.39 19.05 -9.98
N PRO A 568 8.94 18.23 -9.01
CA PRO A 568 9.53 16.93 -8.70
C PRO A 568 9.25 15.91 -9.82
N THR A 569 10.07 14.87 -9.89
CA THR A 569 9.74 13.65 -10.64
C THR A 569 8.61 12.90 -9.93
N GLN A 570 7.84 12.08 -10.65
CA GLN A 570 6.90 11.14 -10.03
C GLN A 570 7.19 9.71 -10.45
N TYR A 571 7.11 8.80 -9.49
CA TYR A 571 7.00 7.36 -9.73
C TYR A 571 5.59 6.87 -9.39
N LEU A 572 4.90 6.40 -10.40
CA LEU A 572 3.72 5.55 -10.29
C LEU A 572 4.21 4.09 -10.13
N ILE A 573 3.74 3.44 -9.08
CA ILE A 573 4.11 2.08 -8.66
C ILE A 573 2.85 1.45 -8.05
N GLY A 574 1.88 1.12 -8.91
CA GLY A 574 0.62 0.45 -8.55
C GLY A 574 0.53 -0.98 -9.07
N ASN A 575 1.67 -1.63 -9.28
CA ASN A 575 1.78 -2.90 -9.98
C ASN A 575 2.22 -4.07 -9.07
N SER A 576 2.03 -3.96 -7.75
CA SER A 576 2.58 -4.96 -6.81
C SER A 576 1.63 -6.11 -6.44
N GLY A 577 0.41 -6.14 -6.98
CA GLY A 577 -0.45 -7.33 -6.91
C GLY A 577 -1.79 -7.22 -7.66
N GLN A 578 -2.42 -6.05 -7.62
CA GLN A 578 -3.73 -5.81 -8.19
C GLN A 578 -3.76 -5.90 -9.73
N ALA A 579 -4.87 -6.40 -10.27
CA ALA A 579 -5.10 -6.61 -11.70
C ALA A 579 -4.73 -5.38 -12.56
N LEU A 580 -3.71 -5.55 -13.41
CA LEU A 580 -3.01 -4.50 -14.14
C LEU A 580 -3.91 -3.71 -15.11
N GLU A 581 -3.53 -2.47 -15.36
CA GLU A 581 -4.23 -1.53 -16.23
C GLU A 581 -3.38 -1.16 -17.47
N GLY A 582 -3.98 -1.28 -18.65
CA GLY A 582 -3.31 -0.92 -19.91
C GLY A 582 -3.18 0.59 -20.10
N PHE A 583 -1.95 1.09 -20.26
CA PHE A 583 -1.66 2.50 -20.51
C PHE A 583 -1.77 2.82 -22.01
N HIS A 584 -2.93 3.29 -22.47
CA HIS A 584 -3.03 3.75 -23.87
C HIS A 584 -2.31 5.10 -24.08
N PHE A 585 -1.02 5.05 -24.43
CA PHE A 585 -0.33 6.18 -25.05
C PHE A 585 -0.66 6.21 -26.55
N GLY A 586 -1.28 7.29 -27.01
CA GLY A 586 -1.63 7.45 -28.43
C GLY A 586 -0.39 7.43 -29.32
N ALA A 587 -0.46 6.76 -30.48
CA ALA A 587 0.66 6.51 -31.40
C ALA A 587 1.19 7.74 -32.17
N ARG A 588 1.20 8.93 -31.55
CA ARG A 588 1.79 10.16 -32.06
C ARG A 588 3.03 10.50 -31.23
N GLY A 589 4.18 10.08 -31.72
CA GLY A 589 5.46 10.25 -31.01
C GLY A 589 5.87 11.70 -30.76
N ASP A 590 6.84 11.86 -29.86
CA ASP A 590 7.72 13.02 -29.66
C ASP A 590 7.04 14.37 -29.38
N LYS A 591 5.75 14.38 -29.03
CA LYS A 591 5.06 15.58 -28.54
C LYS A 591 4.70 15.44 -27.06
N PRO A 592 4.93 16.48 -26.23
CA PRO A 592 4.46 16.48 -24.84
C PRO A 592 2.94 16.37 -24.81
N TYR A 593 2.42 15.79 -23.73
CA TYR A 593 1.04 15.36 -23.60
C TYR A 593 0.05 16.54 -23.62
N GLN A 594 -0.42 16.96 -24.79
CA GLN A 594 -1.57 17.85 -24.90
C GLN A 594 -2.84 17.02 -24.73
N ALA A 595 -3.45 17.11 -23.54
CA ALA A 595 -4.74 16.48 -23.25
C ALA A 595 -5.82 17.09 -24.15
N ALA A 596 -6.12 16.44 -25.27
CA ALA A 596 -7.13 16.87 -26.22
C ALA A 596 -8.53 16.48 -25.71
N ALA A 597 -8.98 17.10 -24.63
CA ALA A 597 -10.33 16.97 -24.09
C ALA A 597 -11.36 17.39 -25.16
N PRO A 598 -12.22 16.47 -25.68
CA PRO A 598 -13.20 16.83 -26.70
C PRO A 598 -14.42 17.47 -26.05
N GLU A 599 -14.87 18.62 -26.57
CA GLU A 599 -16.02 19.40 -26.08
C GLU A 599 -17.25 18.55 -25.74
N ALA A 600 -17.50 17.51 -26.55
CA ALA A 600 -18.60 16.55 -26.38
C ALA A 600 -18.63 15.79 -25.04
N GLN A 601 -17.57 15.83 -24.21
CA GLN A 601 -17.52 15.15 -22.92
C GLN A 601 -17.95 15.99 -21.71
N ALA A 602 -18.33 17.27 -21.91
CA ALA A 602 -18.90 18.12 -20.87
C ALA A 602 -20.40 17.82 -20.55
N ASN A 603 -20.98 16.79 -21.18
CA ASN A 603 -22.44 16.64 -21.37
C ASN A 603 -23.15 15.71 -20.36
N ASP A 604 -22.55 15.41 -19.21
CA ASP A 604 -23.21 14.67 -18.11
C ASP A 604 -23.54 15.56 -16.89
N ILE A 605 -23.58 16.89 -17.11
CA ILE A 605 -24.39 17.82 -16.31
C ILE A 605 -25.74 17.92 -17.02
N ALA A 606 -26.84 17.72 -16.28
CA ALA A 606 -28.19 17.76 -16.85
C ALA A 606 -28.43 19.09 -17.59
N THR A 607 -28.81 19.02 -18.88
CA THR A 607 -28.89 20.17 -19.80
C THR A 607 -29.90 21.26 -19.40
N GLN A 608 -30.70 21.01 -18.36
CA GLN A 608 -31.67 21.95 -17.80
C GLN A 608 -31.14 22.65 -16.53
N ASP A 609 -30.07 22.14 -15.90
CA ASP A 609 -29.48 22.74 -14.69
C ASP A 609 -28.33 23.70 -15.03
N ARG A 610 -28.71 24.88 -15.55
CA ARG A 610 -27.81 25.98 -15.92
C ARG A 610 -27.11 26.69 -14.72
N ARG A 611 -27.00 26.04 -13.56
CA ARG A 611 -26.44 26.63 -12.32
C ARG A 611 -24.97 26.27 -12.07
N TRP A 612 -24.34 25.49 -12.96
CA TRP A 612 -22.89 25.25 -12.96
C TRP A 612 -22.23 26.02 -14.12
N PRO A 613 -21.40 27.07 -13.84
CA PRO A 613 -21.00 28.06 -14.85
C PRO A 613 -19.93 27.59 -15.86
N TRP A 614 -19.46 26.35 -15.76
CA TRP A 614 -18.21 25.90 -16.39
C TRP A 614 -18.31 25.49 -17.87
N HIS A 615 -19.49 25.62 -18.51
CA HIS A 615 -19.66 25.38 -19.96
C HIS A 615 -19.26 26.57 -20.85
N ASP A 616 -19.48 27.81 -20.39
CA ASP A 616 -19.36 29.03 -21.23
C ASP A 616 -18.40 30.10 -20.64
N ALA A 617 -17.64 29.78 -19.59
CA ALA A 617 -16.93 30.79 -18.78
C ALA A 617 -15.45 31.01 -19.18
N PRO A 618 -14.91 32.26 -19.05
CA PRO A 618 -13.99 32.77 -20.06
C PRO A 618 -12.48 32.57 -19.78
N TRP A 619 -12.11 31.70 -18.84
CA TRP A 619 -10.73 31.63 -18.31
C TRP A 619 -9.77 30.78 -19.14
N SER A 620 -10.05 30.63 -20.43
CA SER A 620 -9.07 30.12 -21.39
C SER A 620 -7.95 31.16 -21.56
N PHE A 621 -6.94 31.12 -20.68
CA PHE A 621 -5.89 32.13 -20.66
C PHE A 621 -5.12 32.10 -21.99
N ARG A 622 -4.93 33.28 -22.60
CA ARG A 622 -3.95 33.43 -23.67
C ARG A 622 -2.55 33.52 -23.05
N LEU A 623 -1.71 32.56 -23.40
CA LEU A 623 -0.26 32.69 -23.25
C LEU A 623 0.24 33.93 -24.03
N PRO A 624 1.42 34.50 -23.70
CA PRO A 624 1.94 35.71 -24.38
C PRO A 624 2.13 35.59 -25.90
N ASN A 625 2.12 34.37 -26.44
CA ASN A 625 2.16 34.07 -27.88
C ASN A 625 0.77 33.91 -28.54
N GLY A 626 -0.32 34.14 -27.80
CA GLY A 626 -1.71 34.07 -28.28
C GLY A 626 -2.39 32.69 -28.16
N VAL A 627 -1.68 31.65 -27.71
CA VAL A 627 -2.24 30.29 -27.56
C VAL A 627 -3.14 30.20 -26.33
N MET A 628 -4.31 29.56 -26.47
CA MET A 628 -5.32 29.38 -25.42
C MET A 628 -5.02 28.13 -24.59
N ALA A 629 -5.12 28.21 -23.25
CA ALA A 629 -4.98 27.06 -22.34
C ALA A 629 -6.33 26.60 -21.75
N GLN A 630 -6.52 25.29 -21.59
CA GLN A 630 -7.65 24.64 -20.90
C GLN A 630 -7.21 24.17 -19.48
N PRO A 631 -8.14 23.79 -18.57
CA PRO A 631 -7.83 23.45 -17.16
C PRO A 631 -6.94 22.21 -16.89
N ASP A 632 -6.39 21.53 -17.89
CA ASP A 632 -5.29 20.57 -17.70
C ASP A 632 -3.95 21.33 -17.51
N ALA A 633 -3.89 22.29 -16.59
CA ALA A 633 -2.76 23.23 -16.49
C ALA A 633 -1.41 22.53 -16.20
N PHE A 634 -1.40 21.37 -15.56
CA PHE A 634 -0.18 20.56 -15.40
C PHE A 634 0.34 19.98 -16.72
N SER A 635 -0.52 19.77 -17.73
CA SER A 635 -0.10 19.38 -19.09
C SER A 635 0.60 20.52 -19.86
N SER A 636 0.55 21.76 -19.36
CA SER A 636 1.33 22.88 -19.89
C SER A 636 2.81 22.83 -19.49
N SER A 637 3.13 22.16 -18.38
CA SER A 637 4.51 21.76 -18.09
C SER A 637 4.85 20.60 -19.03
N PRO A 638 5.91 20.71 -19.87
CA PRO A 638 6.29 19.58 -20.70
C PRO A 638 6.61 18.37 -19.83
N VAL A 639 6.13 17.21 -20.24
CA VAL A 639 6.52 15.93 -19.64
C VAL A 639 7.60 15.33 -20.53
N ILE A 640 8.71 14.93 -19.90
CA ILE A 640 9.83 14.24 -20.52
C ILE A 640 9.73 12.75 -20.22
N ASP A 641 10.08 11.93 -21.22
CA ASP A 641 10.20 10.47 -21.20
C ASP A 641 8.96 9.63 -20.84
N ALA A 642 7.91 10.11 -20.17
CA ALA A 642 6.81 9.26 -19.68
C ALA A 642 6.09 8.41 -20.77
N GLY A 643 5.99 8.93 -22.00
CA GLY A 643 5.44 8.18 -23.16
C GLY A 643 6.41 7.17 -23.78
N SER A 644 7.65 7.08 -23.30
CA SER A 644 8.67 6.13 -23.75
C SER A 644 8.53 4.79 -23.01
N LYS A 645 8.67 3.68 -23.73
CA LYS A 645 8.72 2.31 -23.19
C LYS A 645 9.79 2.07 -22.10
N ASN A 646 10.76 3.00 -21.98
CA ASN A 646 11.77 2.98 -20.93
C ASN A 646 11.23 3.49 -19.58
N ALA A 647 10.14 4.27 -19.60
CA ALA A 647 9.58 4.99 -18.47
C ALA A 647 8.15 4.54 -18.12
N HIS A 648 7.66 3.43 -18.69
CA HIS A 648 6.46 2.74 -18.23
C HIS A 648 6.59 1.21 -18.37
N SER A 649 5.77 0.47 -17.63
CA SER A 649 5.56 -0.96 -17.82
C SER A 649 4.17 -1.41 -17.34
N GLU A 650 3.54 -2.29 -18.11
CA GLU A 650 2.27 -2.97 -17.81
C GLU A 650 2.55 -4.38 -17.25
N GLU A 651 3.60 -4.50 -16.44
CA GLU A 651 4.09 -5.76 -15.86
C GLU A 651 4.01 -5.66 -14.33
N PHE A 652 3.64 -6.77 -13.67
CA PHE A 652 3.69 -6.87 -12.21
C PHE A 652 5.11 -6.67 -11.68
N GLY A 653 5.26 -6.03 -10.52
CA GLY A 653 6.57 -5.77 -9.96
C GLY A 653 6.61 -4.82 -8.76
N PHE A 654 7.82 -4.36 -8.48
CA PHE A 654 8.16 -3.44 -7.39
C PHE A 654 9.40 -2.62 -7.77
N VAL A 655 9.70 -1.56 -7.02
CA VAL A 655 10.88 -0.72 -7.28
C VAL A 655 11.81 -0.68 -6.07
N VAL A 656 13.11 -0.86 -6.32
CA VAL A 656 14.19 -0.64 -5.34
C VAL A 656 14.92 0.65 -5.69
N PHE A 657 14.94 1.60 -4.77
CA PHE A 657 15.69 2.84 -4.89
C PHE A 657 16.96 2.72 -4.06
N ASP A 658 18.12 2.65 -4.73
CA ASP A 658 19.43 2.70 -4.09
C ASP A 658 20.00 4.12 -4.15
N ARG A 659 20.52 4.62 -3.04
CA ARG A 659 21.17 5.94 -2.98
C ARG A 659 22.49 5.92 -3.73
N ILE A 660 22.73 6.96 -4.52
CA ILE A 660 24.02 7.21 -5.16
C ILE A 660 24.96 7.81 -4.11
N THR A 661 25.98 7.04 -3.72
CA THR A 661 26.97 7.37 -2.68
C THR A 661 27.51 8.80 -2.80
N GLY A 662 27.51 9.54 -1.70
CA GLY A 662 27.97 10.94 -1.66
C GLY A 662 26.96 11.96 -2.19
N SER A 663 25.70 11.57 -2.43
CA SER A 663 24.66 12.47 -2.94
C SER A 663 23.27 12.23 -2.32
N SER A 664 22.34 13.11 -2.67
CA SER A 664 20.89 12.96 -2.46
C SER A 664 20.15 12.38 -3.67
N ASN A 665 20.88 11.89 -4.68
CA ASN A 665 20.32 11.23 -5.86
C ASN A 665 20.20 9.71 -5.66
N TRP A 666 19.35 9.08 -6.48
CA TRP A 666 19.00 7.68 -6.36
C TRP A 666 18.96 6.99 -7.73
N THR A 667 19.29 5.71 -7.75
CA THR A 667 19.04 4.80 -8.85
C THR A 667 17.83 3.93 -8.50
N ALA A 668 16.70 4.20 -9.14
CA ALA A 668 15.48 3.42 -9.07
C ALA A 668 15.55 2.24 -10.04
N ARG A 669 15.26 1.03 -9.56
CA ARG A 669 15.32 -0.21 -10.34
C ARG A 669 14.01 -0.96 -10.19
N MET A 670 13.28 -1.12 -11.30
CA MET A 670 12.04 -1.90 -11.36
C MET A 670 12.40 -3.38 -11.52
N PHE A 671 11.77 -4.25 -10.71
CA PHE A 671 11.95 -5.70 -10.77
C PHE A 671 10.61 -6.41 -10.95
N ASP A 672 10.64 -7.55 -11.65
CA ASP A 672 9.52 -8.48 -11.77
C ASP A 672 9.37 -9.34 -10.48
N PRO A 673 8.32 -10.18 -10.35
CA PRO A 673 8.16 -11.08 -9.20
C PRO A 673 9.32 -12.08 -9.05
N GLN A 674 10.06 -12.37 -10.12
CA GLN A 674 11.18 -13.29 -10.20
C GLN A 674 12.54 -12.61 -9.93
N ARG A 675 12.54 -11.35 -9.46
CA ARG A 675 13.73 -10.53 -9.15
C ARG A 675 14.61 -10.20 -10.37
N GLN A 676 14.07 -10.31 -11.59
CA GLN A 676 14.72 -9.88 -12.83
C GLN A 676 14.58 -8.36 -12.99
N LEU A 677 15.64 -7.70 -13.46
CA LEU A 677 15.68 -6.25 -13.64
C LEU A 677 14.96 -5.84 -14.93
N LEU A 678 13.84 -5.11 -14.79
CA LEU A 678 13.02 -4.66 -15.92
C LEU A 678 13.45 -3.29 -16.46
N ARG A 679 13.74 -2.32 -15.58
CA ARG A 679 14.11 -0.94 -15.92
C ARG A 679 15.05 -0.35 -14.86
N THR A 680 15.97 0.50 -15.29
CA THR A 680 16.80 1.35 -14.42
C THR A 680 16.53 2.81 -14.73
N CYS A 681 16.35 3.64 -13.71
CA CYS A 681 16.26 5.08 -13.82
C CYS A 681 17.13 5.76 -12.75
N THR A 682 17.76 6.88 -13.09
CA THR A 682 18.61 7.65 -12.17
C THR A 682 18.11 9.08 -12.05
N THR A 683 18.11 9.61 -10.82
CA THR A 683 17.66 10.97 -10.53
C THR A 683 18.82 11.99 -10.57
N GLU A 684 18.52 13.19 -11.04
CA GLU A 684 19.42 14.34 -11.13
C GLU A 684 18.73 15.53 -10.44
N GLY A 685 18.81 15.60 -9.10
CA GLY A 685 17.98 16.48 -8.30
C GLY A 685 16.51 16.08 -8.41
N LYS A 686 15.66 17.00 -8.88
CA LYS A 686 14.23 16.77 -9.12
C LYS A 686 13.91 16.06 -10.44
N ARG A 687 14.88 15.90 -11.34
CA ARG A 687 14.68 15.23 -12.64
C ARG A 687 15.02 13.75 -12.54
N THR A 688 14.48 12.97 -13.47
CA THR A 688 14.85 11.56 -13.67
C THR A 688 15.13 11.28 -15.14
N ARG A 689 16.02 10.32 -15.41
CA ARG A 689 16.28 9.71 -16.72
C ARG A 689 16.16 8.19 -16.59
N CYS A 690 15.46 7.53 -17.51
CA CYS A 690 15.42 6.06 -17.57
C CYS A 690 16.31 5.52 -18.71
N GLU A 691 17.01 4.43 -18.42
CA GLU A 691 17.84 3.70 -19.37
C GLU A 691 16.98 2.87 -20.33
N ALA A 692 17.54 2.46 -21.46
CA ALA A 692 16.91 1.44 -22.29
C ALA A 692 16.94 0.08 -21.56
N PRO A 693 15.93 -0.79 -21.72
CA PRO A 693 16.00 -2.16 -21.20
C PRO A 693 17.28 -2.86 -21.65
N ALA A 694 17.86 -3.68 -20.76
CA ALA A 694 18.93 -4.60 -21.13
C ALA A 694 18.44 -5.55 -22.26
N LYS A 695 19.36 -5.94 -23.14
CA LYS A 695 19.11 -6.87 -24.25
C LYS A 695 19.57 -8.28 -23.91
#